data_AF-A0A0V0YAA0-F1
#
_entry.id   AF-A0A0V0YAA0-F1
#
_cell.length_a   1.000
_cell.length_b   1.000
_cell.length_c   1.000
_cell.angle_alpha   90.00
_cell.angle_beta   90.00
_cell.angle_gamma   90.00
#
_symmetry.space_group_name_H-M   'P 1'
#
loop_
_entity.id
_entity.type
_entity.pdbx_description
1 polymer ?
#
loop_
_entity_poly.entity_id
_entity_poly.type
_entity_poly.pdbx_seq_one_letter_code
_entity_poly.pdbx_strand_id
1 'polypeptide(L)'
;MIKAISPSSQKIAEKLVILNERTTGIITRIYNIKKACGDLKSKPKFLSDRSLENALKTITKKFPGLDNRNSSVITVVQSINAIKQDIIKALSLYYNTFVDLMDLKDHITELLTIIDACQLHLNITVNYDLTQLYLNLVCNYVAMMILLSRIEDRKTVPGLYNAAYELQNGVHDTCFPRLGQMIVDYEQPLKKLSEEFVPHSKVLLGAINSLAAVYVRRNLTADKWRAGQILSLVTASNQLLAVAQTDTPVFCDLWRQGLESGLAITLFRDEVLYIHNVAQTYFDSIKGYNKRVAELKEFVATAPGLLAPKVLLVLMALSFTKDEVDWLMRHSNCWPQKSGVKGRGYEDISDRLVLPEMLFYMVELRELLLRYRSVVQRYHVQYLAGFDALALNELLQSIASIPQESSVIFSDFCQAIAELNVEDLENDSVAYNFQGLRLDWYRLQAYSSSARFGFCLHDHVKLAQLMNTIVFHLKMIDFLDQIINETSDLSSYCFYSVLFEEQFRLCLESPSQSRYVCVFPKLCSHFANCLHNLCPEERIHIEEKGLSLCNLFLDEIAKETRNVVSTAYEQHRLLSEELLPKTCAKLIANAINKENRKKSGFMTLEKKGFKRSLSPQHGYPGDESYRRSREDMTLIDKLHFALTELCFAIDYYPQIVVWEHTFAPREYLTQHIEARP
;
A
#
# COMPACT_ATOMS: atom_id res chain seq x y z
N MET A 1 47.60 -6.72 16.09
CA MET A 1 46.79 -5.51 15.85
C MET A 1 46.01 -5.72 14.56
N ILE A 2 44.70 -5.97 14.64
CA ILE A 2 43.86 -6.00 13.44
C ILE A 2 43.77 -4.56 12.93
N LYS A 3 44.24 -4.31 11.70
CA LYS A 3 44.17 -2.99 11.05
C LYS A 3 42.71 -2.54 11.09
N ALA A 4 42.43 -1.39 11.71
CA ALA A 4 41.07 -0.88 11.82
C ALA A 4 40.48 -0.67 10.42
N ILE A 5 39.31 -1.26 10.16
CA ILE A 5 38.60 -1.11 8.89
C ILE A 5 38.12 0.34 8.77
N SER A 6 38.57 1.06 7.73
CA SER A 6 38.10 2.42 7.44
C SER A 6 36.73 2.36 6.77
N PRO A 7 35.69 3.06 7.28
CA PRO A 7 34.38 3.14 6.65
C PRO A 7 34.42 3.70 5.22
N SER A 8 35.36 4.60 4.93
CA SER A 8 35.44 5.29 3.63
C SER A 8 35.73 4.35 2.46
N SER A 9 36.43 3.24 2.70
CA SER A 9 36.77 2.28 1.65
C SER A 9 35.74 1.15 1.47
N GLN A 10 34.70 1.09 2.31
CA GLN A 10 33.78 -0.06 2.36
C GLN A 10 32.57 0.08 1.44
N LYS A 11 32.33 1.26 0.86
CA LYS A 11 31.19 1.55 -0.03
C LYS A 11 29.84 1.14 0.58
N ILE A 12 29.66 1.43 1.87
CA ILE A 12 28.49 0.99 2.65
C ILE A 12 27.20 1.58 2.05
N ALA A 13 27.22 2.85 1.64
CA ALA A 13 26.08 3.51 1.02
C ALA A 13 25.64 2.81 -0.28
N GLU A 14 26.57 2.54 -1.19
CA GLU A 14 26.27 1.86 -2.45
C GLU A 14 25.77 0.44 -2.23
N LYS A 15 26.42 -0.32 -1.33
CA LYS A 15 26.00 -1.68 -1.00
C LYS A 15 24.59 -1.70 -0.40
N LEU A 16 24.26 -0.75 0.48
CA LEU A 16 22.91 -0.64 1.05
C LEU A 16 21.85 -0.34 -0.01
N VAL A 17 22.12 0.57 -0.95
CA VAL A 17 21.18 0.88 -2.04
C VAL A 17 20.95 -0.34 -2.93
N ILE A 18 22.03 -0.97 -3.41
CA ILE A 18 21.97 -2.11 -4.34
C ILE A 18 21.30 -3.33 -3.68
N LEU A 19 21.67 -3.65 -2.43
CA LEU A 19 21.11 -4.82 -1.76
C LEU A 19 19.64 -4.62 -1.39
N ASN A 20 19.19 -3.41 -1.06
CA ASN A 20 17.76 -3.16 -0.85
C ASN A 20 16.95 -3.41 -2.13
N GLU A 21 17.38 -2.87 -3.26
CA GLU A 21 16.72 -3.09 -4.56
C GLU A 21 16.72 -4.58 -4.94
N ARG A 22 17.86 -5.25 -4.79
CA ARG A 22 17.98 -6.69 -5.06
C ARG A 22 17.06 -7.51 -4.16
N THR A 23 16.93 -7.15 -2.88
CA THR A 23 16.08 -7.85 -1.93
C THR A 23 14.61 -7.73 -2.29
N THR A 24 14.12 -6.54 -2.67
CA THR A 24 12.75 -6.35 -3.17
C THR A 24 12.47 -7.24 -4.37
N GLY A 25 13.41 -7.30 -5.33
CA GLY A 25 13.26 -8.16 -6.50
C GLY A 25 13.24 -9.65 -6.18
N ILE A 26 14.14 -10.14 -5.33
CA ILE A 26 14.15 -11.56 -4.93
C ILE A 26 12.89 -11.92 -4.13
N ILE A 27 12.46 -11.07 -3.20
CA ILE A 27 11.18 -11.29 -2.48
C ILE A 27 10.01 -11.38 -3.46
N THR A 28 9.97 -10.54 -4.49
CA THR A 28 8.93 -10.59 -5.54
C THR A 28 8.91 -11.95 -6.25
N ARG A 29 10.08 -12.46 -6.63
CA ARG A 29 10.20 -13.79 -7.26
C ARG A 29 9.75 -14.91 -6.32
N ILE A 30 10.18 -14.86 -5.06
CA ILE A 30 9.84 -15.85 -4.03
C ILE A 30 8.33 -15.83 -3.73
N TYR A 31 7.72 -14.65 -3.70
CA TYR A 31 6.27 -14.50 -3.60
C TYR A 31 5.54 -15.21 -4.73
N ASN A 32 5.98 -15.01 -5.98
CA ASN A 32 5.37 -15.67 -7.14
C ASN A 32 5.56 -17.19 -7.10
N ILE A 33 6.72 -17.69 -6.69
CA ILE A 33 6.95 -19.12 -6.47
C ILE A 33 5.99 -19.66 -5.39
N LYS A 34 5.83 -18.95 -4.28
CA LYS A 34 4.90 -19.34 -3.21
C LYS A 34 3.47 -19.45 -3.73
N LYS A 35 2.99 -18.43 -4.45
CA LYS A 35 1.62 -18.42 -5.01
C LYS A 35 1.43 -19.54 -6.04
N ALA A 36 2.38 -19.73 -6.94
CA ALA A 36 2.33 -20.80 -7.93
C ALA A 36 2.37 -22.21 -7.32
N CYS A 37 3.18 -22.44 -6.28
CA CYS A 37 3.24 -23.75 -5.62
C CYS A 37 2.01 -24.05 -4.73
N GLY A 38 1.33 -22.99 -4.26
CA GLY A 38 0.12 -23.12 -3.44
C GLY A 38 -1.17 -23.31 -4.24
N ASP A 39 -1.20 -22.95 -5.53
CA ASP A 39 -2.36 -23.13 -6.40
C ASP A 39 -2.22 -24.38 -7.28
N LEU A 40 -3.21 -25.27 -7.21
CA LEU A 40 -3.24 -26.54 -7.95
C LEU A 40 -3.19 -26.36 -9.46
N LYS A 41 -3.64 -25.23 -10.01
CA LYS A 41 -3.64 -24.98 -11.46
C LYS A 41 -2.27 -24.54 -11.97
N SER A 42 -1.55 -23.72 -11.21
CA SER A 42 -0.26 -23.15 -11.58
C SER A 42 0.95 -23.95 -11.07
N LYS A 43 0.75 -24.85 -10.09
CA LYS A 43 1.80 -25.71 -9.56
C LYS A 43 2.48 -26.53 -10.66
N PRO A 44 3.83 -26.60 -10.70
CA PRO A 44 4.55 -27.44 -11.64
C PRO A 44 4.03 -28.88 -11.61
N LYS A 45 3.62 -29.41 -12.76
CA LYS A 45 2.93 -30.71 -12.88
C LYS A 45 3.65 -31.85 -12.15
N PHE A 46 4.98 -31.86 -12.19
CA PHE A 46 5.82 -32.85 -11.53
C PHE A 46 5.62 -32.92 -10.01
N LEU A 47 5.25 -31.81 -9.36
CA LEU A 47 5.00 -31.75 -7.91
C LEU A 47 3.61 -32.27 -7.51
N SER A 48 2.71 -32.45 -8.49
CA SER A 48 1.34 -32.95 -8.30
C SER A 48 1.12 -34.32 -8.96
N ASP A 49 2.13 -34.87 -9.63
CA ASP A 49 2.01 -36.12 -10.37
C ASP A 49 1.97 -37.32 -9.41
N ARG A 50 0.89 -38.11 -9.52
CA ARG A 50 0.69 -39.34 -8.73
C ARG A 50 1.80 -40.36 -8.95
N SER A 51 2.40 -40.40 -10.14
CA SER A 51 3.51 -41.31 -10.44
C SER A 51 4.78 -40.96 -9.66
N LEU A 52 4.97 -39.68 -9.31
CA LEU A 52 6.15 -39.18 -8.59
C LEU A 52 5.93 -39.03 -7.08
N GLU A 53 4.70 -39.22 -6.58
CA GLU A 53 4.35 -38.95 -5.18
C GLU A 53 5.28 -39.64 -4.16
N ASN A 54 5.62 -40.91 -4.39
CA ASN A 54 6.54 -41.66 -3.52
C ASN A 54 7.98 -41.13 -3.60
N ALA A 55 8.40 -40.67 -4.78
CA ALA A 55 9.71 -40.07 -4.98
C ALA A 55 9.80 -38.71 -4.26
N LEU A 56 8.78 -37.86 -4.41
CA LEU A 56 8.68 -36.55 -3.75
C LEU A 56 8.71 -36.70 -2.22
N LYS A 57 7.92 -37.62 -1.65
CA LYS A 57 7.94 -37.91 -0.19
C LYS A 57 9.31 -38.35 0.29
N THR A 58 10.02 -39.17 -0.49
CA THR A 58 11.37 -39.64 -0.15
C THR A 58 12.37 -38.50 -0.18
N ILE A 59 12.33 -37.65 -1.22
CA ILE A 59 13.17 -36.46 -1.36
C ILE A 59 12.97 -35.52 -0.18
N THR A 60 11.73 -35.19 0.16
CA THR A 60 11.42 -34.27 1.26
C THR A 60 11.85 -34.80 2.62
N LYS A 61 11.69 -36.11 2.87
CA LYS A 61 12.06 -36.73 4.16
C LYS A 61 13.58 -36.82 4.35
N LYS A 62 14.33 -37.03 3.27
CA LYS A 62 15.80 -37.18 3.30
C LYS A 62 16.56 -35.89 2.99
N PHE A 63 15.86 -34.80 2.71
CA PHE A 63 16.47 -33.51 2.38
C PHE A 63 17.42 -33.05 3.50
N PRO A 64 18.66 -32.61 3.20
CA PRO A 64 19.21 -32.32 1.88
C PRO A 64 20.01 -33.49 1.24
N GLY A 65 20.19 -34.62 1.92
CA GLY A 65 21.07 -35.71 1.48
C GLY A 65 20.34 -36.99 1.05
N LEU A 66 20.43 -37.36 -0.23
CA LEU A 66 19.98 -38.65 -0.74
C LEU A 66 21.14 -39.65 -0.69
N ASP A 67 21.13 -40.58 0.27
CA ASP A 67 22.14 -41.65 0.32
C ASP A 67 21.84 -42.74 -0.74
N ASN A 68 22.72 -42.80 -1.74
CA ASN A 68 22.68 -43.68 -2.91
C ASN A 68 22.70 -45.19 -2.58
N ARG A 69 22.95 -45.58 -1.33
CA ARG A 69 22.93 -46.99 -0.88
C ARG A 69 21.55 -47.50 -0.48
N ASN A 70 20.52 -46.64 -0.47
CA ASN A 70 19.17 -47.01 -0.03
C ASN A 70 18.26 -47.46 -1.18
N SER A 71 17.53 -48.56 -0.99
CA SER A 71 16.54 -49.07 -1.97
C SER A 71 15.47 -48.04 -2.35
N SER A 72 15.10 -47.15 -1.43
CA SER A 72 14.15 -46.05 -1.70
C SER A 72 14.70 -44.99 -2.67
N VAL A 73 16.01 -44.77 -2.70
CA VAL A 73 16.67 -43.81 -3.61
C VAL A 73 16.77 -44.41 -5.02
N ILE A 74 16.96 -45.72 -5.13
CA ILE A 74 16.92 -46.42 -6.43
C ILE A 74 15.56 -46.25 -7.12
N THR A 75 14.46 -46.37 -6.37
CA THR A 75 13.10 -46.15 -6.91
C THR A 75 12.86 -44.70 -7.34
N VAL A 76 13.41 -43.72 -6.60
CA VAL A 76 13.40 -42.30 -6.99
C VAL A 76 14.12 -42.10 -8.32
N VAL A 77 15.34 -42.64 -8.45
CA VAL A 77 16.17 -42.54 -9.65
C VAL A 77 15.47 -43.16 -10.86
N GLN A 78 14.87 -44.35 -10.71
CA GLN A 78 14.13 -45.00 -11.80
C GLN A 78 12.92 -44.18 -12.28
N SER A 79 12.20 -43.54 -11.35
CA SER A 79 11.01 -42.74 -11.67
C SER A 79 11.36 -41.42 -12.37
N ILE A 80 12.53 -40.85 -12.07
CA ILE A 80 12.97 -39.54 -12.60
C ILE A 80 13.78 -39.69 -13.91
N ASN A 81 14.48 -40.80 -14.12
CA ASN A 81 15.48 -40.92 -15.20
C ASN A 81 14.91 -40.66 -16.60
N ALA A 82 13.67 -41.09 -16.88
CA ALA A 82 13.02 -40.89 -18.18
C ALA A 82 12.59 -39.43 -18.43
N ILE A 83 12.34 -38.65 -17.37
CA ILE A 83 11.77 -37.29 -17.41
C ILE A 83 12.74 -36.21 -16.88
N LYS A 84 14.01 -36.57 -16.63
CA LYS A 84 15.01 -35.70 -15.98
C LYS A 84 15.25 -34.38 -16.72
N GLN A 85 15.27 -34.40 -18.05
CA GLN A 85 15.48 -33.19 -18.86
C GLN A 85 14.32 -32.21 -18.72
N ASP A 86 13.08 -32.72 -18.69
CA ASP A 86 11.89 -31.89 -18.53
C ASP A 86 11.79 -31.31 -17.12
N ILE A 87 12.17 -32.08 -16.10
CA ILE A 87 12.23 -31.61 -14.71
C ILE A 87 13.24 -30.46 -14.58
N ILE A 88 14.45 -30.63 -15.12
CA ILE A 88 15.49 -29.59 -15.06
C ILE A 88 14.99 -28.33 -15.75
N LYS A 89 14.44 -28.47 -16.97
CA LYS A 89 13.90 -27.32 -17.71
C LYS A 89 12.81 -26.60 -16.93
N ALA A 90 11.84 -27.33 -16.37
CA ALA A 90 10.70 -26.75 -15.68
C ALA A 90 11.03 -26.15 -14.30
N LEU A 91 11.96 -26.75 -13.55
CA LEU A 91 12.29 -26.30 -12.19
C LEU A 91 13.52 -25.38 -12.12
N SER A 92 14.26 -25.22 -13.22
CA SER A 92 15.46 -24.37 -13.29
C SER A 92 15.23 -22.96 -12.77
N LEU A 93 14.13 -22.31 -13.17
CA LEU A 93 13.81 -20.95 -12.75
C LEU A 93 13.63 -20.85 -11.22
N TYR A 94 12.94 -21.83 -10.63
CA TYR A 94 12.68 -21.85 -9.19
C TYR A 94 13.95 -22.18 -8.41
N TYR A 95 14.72 -23.17 -8.89
CA TYR A 95 16.00 -23.54 -8.31
C TYR A 95 16.98 -22.37 -8.28
N ASN A 96 17.19 -21.72 -9.44
CA ASN A 96 18.08 -20.58 -9.55
C ASN A 96 17.62 -19.40 -8.69
N THR A 97 16.30 -19.19 -8.54
CA THR A 97 15.79 -18.16 -7.62
C THR A 97 16.14 -18.46 -6.15
N PHE A 98 16.14 -19.74 -5.74
CA PHE A 98 16.61 -20.12 -4.40
C PHE A 98 18.12 -19.95 -4.24
N VAL A 99 18.90 -20.21 -5.30
CA VAL A 99 20.35 -19.93 -5.31
C VAL A 99 20.62 -18.42 -5.19
N ASP A 100 19.92 -17.60 -5.98
CA ASP A 100 20.00 -16.14 -5.92
C ASP A 100 19.67 -15.59 -4.51
N LEU A 101 18.66 -16.17 -3.85
CA LEU A 101 18.30 -15.83 -2.47
C LEU A 101 19.44 -16.15 -1.50
N MET A 102 20.07 -17.32 -1.66
CA MET A 102 21.19 -17.75 -0.82
C MET A 102 22.40 -16.82 -1.01
N ASP A 103 22.76 -16.49 -2.26
CA ASP A 103 23.84 -15.55 -2.54
C ASP A 103 23.52 -14.16 -1.99
N LEU A 104 22.29 -13.68 -2.17
CA LEU A 104 21.86 -12.39 -1.63
C LEU A 104 21.98 -12.36 -0.09
N LYS A 105 21.53 -13.41 0.60
CA LYS A 105 21.69 -13.55 2.05
C LYS A 105 23.17 -13.38 2.44
N ASP A 106 24.08 -14.07 1.76
CA ASP A 106 25.50 -14.03 2.11
C ASP A 106 26.08 -12.61 1.98
N HIS A 107 25.72 -11.87 0.93
CA HIS A 107 26.10 -10.45 0.77
C HIS A 107 25.50 -9.54 1.85
N ILE A 108 24.26 -9.78 2.27
CA ILE A 108 23.61 -9.03 3.36
C ILE A 108 24.35 -9.29 4.68
N THR A 109 24.59 -10.55 5.04
CA THR A 109 25.30 -10.91 6.28
C THR A 109 26.73 -10.34 6.29
N GLU A 110 27.42 -10.34 5.15
CA GLU A 110 28.73 -9.70 5.00
C GLU A 110 28.64 -8.19 5.27
N LEU A 111 27.68 -7.49 4.67
CA LEU A 111 27.50 -6.05 4.88
C LEU A 111 27.16 -5.72 6.33
N LEU A 112 26.29 -6.48 6.99
CA LEU A 112 25.96 -6.29 8.41
C LEU A 112 27.21 -6.44 9.29
N THR A 113 28.05 -7.44 8.99
CA THR A 113 29.33 -7.65 9.68
C THR A 113 30.30 -6.48 9.48
N ILE A 114 30.37 -5.92 8.27
CA ILE A 114 31.18 -4.73 7.97
C ILE A 114 30.68 -3.51 8.77
N ILE A 115 29.36 -3.31 8.82
CA ILE A 115 28.73 -2.20 9.55
C ILE A 115 29.06 -2.28 11.05
N ASP A 116 28.96 -3.47 11.65
CA ASP A 116 29.32 -3.68 13.04
C ASP A 116 30.81 -3.46 13.31
N ALA A 117 31.67 -3.95 12.41
CA ALA A 117 33.12 -3.76 12.52
C ALA A 117 33.51 -2.28 12.43
N CYS A 118 32.77 -1.49 11.64
CA CYS A 118 32.89 -0.04 11.55
C CYS A 118 32.26 0.71 12.74
N GLN A 119 31.48 0.02 13.57
CA GLN A 119 30.78 0.55 14.74
C GLN A 119 29.94 1.80 14.40
N LEU A 120 29.15 1.72 13.33
CA LEU A 120 28.33 2.85 12.89
C LEU A 120 27.29 3.22 13.95
N HIS A 121 27.19 4.52 14.22
CA HIS A 121 26.13 5.08 15.03
C HIS A 121 24.97 5.49 14.12
N LEU A 122 23.83 4.81 14.23
CA LEU A 122 22.65 5.05 13.39
C LEU A 122 21.56 5.77 14.18
N ASN A 123 21.06 6.87 13.64
CA ASN A 123 20.01 7.70 14.22
C ASN A 123 19.15 8.33 13.12
N ILE A 124 17.87 7.96 13.07
CA ILE A 124 16.92 8.40 12.06
C ILE A 124 16.74 9.92 11.97
N THR A 125 17.08 10.66 13.03
CA THR A 125 16.97 12.14 13.08
C THR A 125 18.24 12.87 12.61
N VAL A 126 19.34 12.15 12.39
CA VAL A 126 20.65 12.71 12.01
C VAL A 126 21.07 12.15 10.65
N ASN A 127 21.49 10.88 10.59
CA ASN A 127 21.82 10.16 9.37
C ASN A 127 20.61 9.35 8.89
N TYR A 128 19.60 10.10 8.44
CA TYR A 128 18.28 9.60 8.05
C TYR A 128 18.37 8.49 7.00
N ASP A 129 18.98 8.78 5.83
CA ASP A 129 18.98 7.85 4.70
C ASP A 129 19.76 6.57 5.03
N LEU A 130 20.90 6.70 5.72
CA LEU A 130 21.70 5.54 6.13
C LEU A 130 20.93 4.66 7.12
N THR A 131 20.27 5.26 8.11
CA THR A 131 19.48 4.54 9.12
C THR A 131 18.26 3.88 8.47
N GLN A 132 17.57 4.58 7.58
CA GLN A 132 16.41 4.05 6.85
C GLN A 132 16.82 2.87 5.95
N LEU A 133 17.87 3.02 5.13
CA LEU A 133 18.34 1.95 4.24
C LEU A 133 18.81 0.71 5.02
N TYR A 134 19.47 0.89 6.16
CA TYR A 134 19.87 -0.20 7.05
C TYR A 134 18.66 -0.95 7.62
N LEU A 135 17.68 -0.22 8.18
CA LEU A 135 16.47 -0.82 8.75
C LEU A 135 15.63 -1.51 7.68
N ASN A 136 15.49 -0.90 6.49
CA ASN A 136 14.80 -1.51 5.35
C ASN A 136 15.46 -2.82 4.93
N LEU A 137 16.81 -2.86 4.84
CA LEU A 137 17.53 -4.07 4.47
C LEU A 137 17.31 -5.19 5.49
N VAL A 138 17.38 -4.86 6.79
CA VAL A 138 17.12 -5.80 7.88
C VAL A 138 15.69 -6.32 7.84
N CYS A 139 14.69 -5.44 7.70
CA CYS A 139 13.28 -5.81 7.62
C CYS A 139 12.99 -6.69 6.40
N ASN A 140 13.50 -6.30 5.22
CA ASN A 140 13.32 -7.07 4.00
C ASN A 140 14.05 -8.42 4.06
N TYR A 141 15.25 -8.48 4.64
CA TYR A 141 15.95 -9.74 4.87
C TYR A 141 15.13 -10.69 5.76
N VAL A 142 14.62 -10.19 6.90
CA VAL A 142 13.76 -10.97 7.81
C VAL A 142 12.49 -11.43 7.08
N ALA A 143 11.82 -10.55 6.34
CA ALA A 143 10.61 -10.88 5.58
C ALA A 143 10.89 -11.94 4.50
N MET A 144 12.01 -11.82 3.78
CA MET A 144 12.45 -12.78 2.76
C MET A 144 12.62 -14.18 3.34
N MET A 145 13.31 -14.30 4.49
CA MET A 145 13.56 -15.59 5.12
C MET A 145 12.29 -16.21 5.73
N ILE A 146 11.38 -15.40 6.27
CA ILE A 146 10.06 -15.87 6.71
C ILE A 146 9.21 -16.32 5.52
N LEU A 147 9.24 -15.58 4.40
CA LEU A 147 8.48 -15.93 3.21
C LEU A 147 8.98 -17.25 2.59
N LEU A 148 10.30 -17.46 2.54
CA LEU A 148 10.91 -18.72 2.12
C LEU A 148 10.39 -19.91 2.94
N SER A 149 10.29 -19.76 4.27
CA SER A 149 9.82 -20.85 5.14
C SER A 149 8.34 -21.22 4.90
N ARG A 150 7.56 -20.30 4.31
CA ARG A 150 6.14 -20.48 3.99
C ARG A 150 5.90 -21.13 2.63
N ILE A 151 6.94 -21.41 1.85
CA ILE A 151 6.83 -22.21 0.63
C ILE A 151 6.73 -23.68 1.03
N GLU A 152 5.62 -24.33 0.67
CA GLU A 152 5.36 -25.75 0.98
C GLU A 152 6.41 -26.66 0.35
N ASP A 153 6.66 -26.49 -0.95
CA ASP A 153 7.58 -27.32 -1.74
C ASP A 153 9.05 -26.85 -1.68
N ARG A 154 9.43 -26.06 -0.68
CA ARG A 154 10.80 -25.49 -0.56
C ARG A 154 11.90 -26.54 -0.49
N LYS A 155 11.62 -27.74 0.04
CA LYS A 155 12.54 -28.89 0.04
C LYS A 155 12.41 -29.71 -1.24
N THR A 156 11.17 -29.90 -1.71
CA THR A 156 10.83 -30.75 -2.87
C THR A 156 11.40 -30.20 -4.17
N VAL A 157 11.25 -28.90 -4.45
CA VAL A 157 11.71 -28.26 -5.69
C VAL A 157 13.22 -28.40 -5.89
N PRO A 158 14.08 -27.90 -4.97
CA PRO A 158 15.52 -28.03 -5.15
C PRO A 158 16.00 -29.48 -5.05
N GLY A 159 15.37 -30.32 -4.21
CA GLY A 159 15.71 -31.73 -4.10
C GLY A 159 15.44 -32.52 -5.39
N LEU A 160 14.29 -32.27 -6.03
CA LEU A 160 13.93 -32.89 -7.30
C LEU A 160 14.80 -32.38 -8.45
N TYR A 161 15.07 -31.08 -8.50
CA TYR A 161 15.99 -30.50 -9.48
C TYR A 161 17.40 -31.11 -9.38
N ASN A 162 17.96 -31.17 -8.17
CA ASN A 162 19.31 -31.72 -7.96
C ASN A 162 19.38 -33.21 -8.30
N ALA A 163 18.36 -34.00 -7.94
CA ALA A 163 18.30 -35.43 -8.31
C ALA A 163 18.26 -35.62 -9.83
N ALA A 164 17.49 -34.81 -10.56
CA ALA A 164 17.46 -34.85 -12.01
C ALA A 164 18.79 -34.39 -12.63
N TYR A 165 19.40 -33.34 -12.08
CA TYR A 165 20.68 -32.78 -12.54
C TYR A 165 21.83 -33.78 -12.39
N GLU A 166 21.92 -34.44 -11.23
CA GLU A 166 22.91 -35.49 -10.98
C GLU A 166 22.76 -36.66 -11.97
N LEU A 167 21.52 -37.07 -12.28
CA LEU A 167 21.26 -38.13 -13.27
C LEU A 167 21.61 -37.74 -14.71
N GLN A 168 21.66 -36.44 -15.01
CA GLN A 168 22.06 -35.95 -16.33
C GLN A 168 23.57 -35.76 -16.43
N ASN A 169 24.21 -35.20 -15.40
CA ASN A 169 25.59 -34.73 -15.45
C ASN A 169 26.58 -35.63 -14.69
N GLY A 170 26.08 -36.63 -13.94
CA GLY A 170 26.90 -37.54 -13.13
C GLY A 170 27.46 -36.91 -11.85
N VAL A 171 27.15 -35.65 -11.56
CA VAL A 171 27.58 -34.88 -10.39
C VAL A 171 26.43 -34.03 -9.86
N HIS A 172 26.38 -33.83 -8.55
CA HIS A 172 25.44 -32.89 -7.94
C HIS A 172 25.74 -31.44 -8.38
N ASP A 173 24.72 -30.58 -8.30
CA ASP A 173 24.94 -29.14 -8.49
C ASP A 173 25.83 -28.57 -7.37
N THR A 174 26.75 -27.67 -7.72
CA THR A 174 27.74 -27.11 -6.79
C THR A 174 27.13 -26.28 -5.67
N CYS A 175 25.99 -25.62 -5.93
CA CYS A 175 25.29 -24.77 -4.97
C CYS A 175 24.33 -25.56 -4.08
N PHE A 176 23.90 -26.76 -4.51
CA PHE A 176 22.89 -27.56 -3.80
C PHE A 176 23.24 -27.89 -2.34
N PRO A 177 24.47 -28.31 -1.97
CA PRO A 177 24.80 -28.62 -0.58
C PRO A 177 24.59 -27.43 0.36
N ARG A 178 25.04 -26.24 -0.06
CA ARG A 178 24.91 -25.00 0.71
C ARG A 178 23.45 -24.55 0.77
N LEU A 179 22.73 -24.63 -0.36
CA LEU A 179 21.32 -24.28 -0.46
C LEU A 179 20.45 -25.20 0.43
N GLY A 180 20.72 -26.49 0.39
CA GLY A 180 20.03 -27.48 1.21
C GLY A 180 20.21 -27.23 2.69
N GLN A 181 21.44 -26.90 3.13
CA GLN A 181 21.71 -26.54 4.51
C GLN A 181 20.97 -25.27 4.93
N MET A 182 20.96 -24.23 4.09
CA MET A 182 20.22 -22.99 4.37
C MET A 182 18.72 -23.29 4.56
N ILE A 183 18.09 -24.08 3.69
CA ILE A 183 16.66 -24.39 3.80
C ILE A 183 16.33 -25.14 5.10
N VAL A 184 17.25 -25.97 5.61
CA VAL A 184 17.10 -26.66 6.90
C VAL A 184 17.27 -25.68 8.06
N ASP A 185 18.30 -24.83 8.02
CA ASP A 185 18.59 -23.87 9.09
C ASP A 185 17.44 -22.88 9.34
N TYR A 186 16.73 -22.47 8.27
CA TYR A 186 15.57 -21.56 8.35
C TYR A 186 14.22 -22.29 8.36
N GLU A 187 14.18 -23.57 8.74
CA GLU A 187 12.91 -24.26 9.00
C GLU A 187 12.12 -23.61 10.13
N GLN A 188 12.83 -23.06 11.13
CA GLN A 188 12.30 -22.15 12.15
C GLN A 188 12.93 -20.76 11.98
N PRO A 189 12.47 -19.94 11.03
CA PRO A 189 13.20 -18.75 10.59
C PRO A 189 13.40 -17.73 11.71
N LEU A 190 12.39 -17.49 12.56
CA LEU A 190 12.49 -16.50 13.64
C LEU A 190 13.52 -16.88 14.70
N LYS A 191 13.62 -18.18 15.03
CA LYS A 191 14.63 -18.67 15.96
C LYS A 191 16.03 -18.48 15.36
N LYS A 192 16.23 -18.92 14.12
CA LYS A 192 17.52 -18.79 13.43
C LYS A 192 17.94 -17.32 13.29
N LEU A 193 17.02 -16.45 12.88
CA LEU A 193 17.26 -15.01 12.78
C LEU A 193 17.61 -14.40 14.15
N SER A 194 16.92 -14.80 15.23
CA SER A 194 17.23 -14.27 16.57
C SER A 194 18.67 -14.58 17.01
N GLU A 195 19.18 -15.76 16.66
CA GLU A 195 20.57 -16.17 16.93
C GLU A 195 21.56 -15.43 16.03
N GLU A 196 21.22 -15.27 14.75
CA GLU A 196 22.06 -14.59 13.75
C GLU A 196 22.22 -13.09 14.03
N PHE A 197 21.20 -12.43 14.59
CA PHE A 197 21.22 -11.00 14.89
C PHE A 197 21.87 -10.63 16.23
N VAL A 198 22.29 -11.60 17.04
CA VAL A 198 23.03 -11.36 18.30
C VAL A 198 24.26 -10.46 18.11
N PRO A 199 25.21 -10.74 17.17
CA PRO A 199 26.36 -9.87 16.92
C PRO A 199 25.96 -8.46 16.46
N HIS A 200 24.85 -8.34 15.72
CA HIS A 200 24.34 -7.09 15.14
C HIS A 200 23.52 -6.24 16.14
N SER A 201 23.23 -6.78 17.33
CA SER A 201 22.28 -6.21 18.29
C SER A 201 22.60 -4.78 18.71
N LYS A 202 23.87 -4.40 18.84
CA LYS A 202 24.26 -3.05 19.28
C LYS A 202 23.88 -1.98 18.27
N VAL A 203 24.22 -2.16 17.00
CA VAL A 203 23.91 -1.20 15.92
C VAL A 203 22.41 -1.19 15.64
N LEU A 204 21.79 -2.38 15.59
CA LEU A 204 20.36 -2.53 15.35
C LEU A 204 19.51 -1.88 16.46
N LEU A 205 19.86 -2.10 17.73
CA LEU A 205 19.16 -1.49 18.86
C LEU A 205 19.32 0.04 18.87
N GLY A 206 20.51 0.56 18.52
CA GLY A 206 20.73 1.99 18.36
C GLY A 206 19.80 2.60 17.30
N ALA A 207 19.74 1.98 16.12
CA ALA A 207 18.85 2.39 15.03
C ALA A 207 17.38 2.35 15.45
N ILE A 208 16.91 1.24 16.04
CA ILE A 208 15.51 1.09 16.48
C ILE A 208 15.16 2.09 17.59
N ASN A 209 16.03 2.30 18.58
CA ASN A 209 15.77 3.27 19.65
C ASN A 209 15.62 4.69 19.11
N SER A 210 16.35 5.05 18.05
CA SER A 210 16.21 6.36 17.41
C SER A 210 14.81 6.59 16.82
N LEU A 211 14.10 5.52 16.44
CA LEU A 211 12.74 5.61 15.90
C LEU A 211 11.74 6.12 16.92
N ALA A 212 11.97 5.97 18.22
CA ALA A 212 11.02 6.40 19.23
C ALA A 212 10.77 7.91 19.19
N ALA A 213 11.81 8.69 18.83
CA ALA A 213 11.66 10.12 18.61
C ALA A 213 10.66 10.42 17.47
N VAL A 214 10.42 9.51 16.54
CA VAL A 214 9.52 9.74 15.39
C VAL A 214 8.21 8.97 15.55
N TYR A 215 8.28 7.66 15.74
CA TYR A 215 7.15 6.73 15.75
C TYR A 215 6.10 7.09 16.80
N VAL A 216 6.49 7.41 18.03
CA VAL A 216 5.54 7.74 19.11
C VAL A 216 4.72 8.99 18.77
N ARG A 217 5.31 9.96 18.07
CA ARG A 217 4.64 11.18 17.63
C ARG A 217 3.77 10.98 16.39
N ARG A 218 4.05 9.95 15.58
CA ARG A 218 3.30 9.61 14.37
C ARG A 218 2.15 8.64 14.65
N ASN A 219 2.29 7.76 15.63
CA ASN A 219 1.31 6.77 16.04
C ASN A 219 0.34 7.29 17.13
N LEU A 220 -0.18 8.49 16.89
CA LEU A 220 -1.16 9.11 17.79
C LEU A 220 -2.58 8.74 17.34
N THR A 221 -3.51 8.66 18.28
CA THR A 221 -4.91 8.29 18.00
C THR A 221 -5.70 9.48 17.42
N ALA A 222 -6.82 9.22 16.72
CA ALA A 222 -7.58 10.25 15.97
C ALA A 222 -7.92 11.53 16.77
N ASP A 223 -8.48 11.44 17.98
CA ASP A 223 -8.72 12.65 18.82
C ASP A 223 -7.43 13.46 19.17
N LYS A 224 -6.22 12.86 19.15
CA LYS A 224 -4.94 13.53 19.44
C LYS A 224 -4.48 14.24 18.16
N TRP A 225 -4.73 13.65 17.00
CA TRP A 225 -4.58 14.32 15.71
C TRP A 225 -5.55 15.50 15.58
N ARG A 226 -6.82 15.33 16.01
CA ARG A 226 -7.83 16.41 16.01
C ARG A 226 -7.47 17.52 17.02
N ALA A 227 -7.01 17.18 18.22
CA ALA A 227 -6.54 18.15 19.21
C ALA A 227 -5.27 18.89 18.75
N GLY A 228 -4.32 18.17 18.13
CA GLY A 228 -3.10 18.76 17.57
C GLY A 228 -3.27 19.40 16.18
N GLN A 229 -4.48 19.35 15.60
CA GLN A 229 -4.80 19.85 14.25
C GLN A 229 -3.81 19.39 13.18
N ILE A 230 -3.40 18.13 13.25
CA ILE A 230 -2.41 17.58 12.32
C ILE A 230 -3.00 17.64 10.90
N LEU A 231 -2.21 18.14 9.94
CA LEU A 231 -2.61 18.45 8.55
C LEU A 231 -3.56 19.67 8.36
N SER A 232 -3.88 20.41 9.41
CA SER A 232 -4.63 21.67 9.27
C SER A 232 -3.78 22.75 8.60
N LEU A 233 -4.42 23.54 7.75
CA LEU A 233 -3.76 24.57 6.98
C LEU A 233 -3.89 26.05 7.53
N VAL A 234 -4.84 26.53 8.38
CA VAL A 234 -5.28 27.99 8.57
C VAL A 234 -4.85 28.47 9.92
N THR A 235 -4.44 27.54 10.76
CA THR A 235 -3.86 27.81 12.04
C THR A 235 -2.37 27.93 11.88
N ALA A 236 -1.85 29.00 12.47
CA ALA A 236 -0.43 29.17 12.68
C ALA A 236 0.08 28.06 13.61
N SER A 237 0.88 27.16 13.05
CA SER A 237 1.43 25.97 13.71
C SER A 237 2.67 26.31 14.57
N ASN A 238 2.59 27.33 15.43
CA ASN A 238 3.77 27.80 16.18
C ASN A 238 3.99 27.09 17.53
N GLN A 239 3.28 26.01 17.83
CA GLN A 239 3.43 25.28 19.10
C GLN A 239 3.42 23.77 18.89
N LEU A 240 4.54 23.23 18.37
CA LEU A 240 4.76 21.78 18.23
C LEU A 240 5.88 21.24 19.14
N LEU A 241 6.41 22.06 20.06
CA LEU A 241 7.68 21.78 20.76
C LEU A 241 7.59 21.23 22.18
N ALA A 242 6.41 20.91 22.72
CA ALA A 242 6.33 20.37 24.08
C ALA A 242 5.52 19.08 24.17
N VAL A 243 6.22 17.94 24.28
CA VAL A 243 5.72 16.76 24.97
C VAL A 243 6.79 16.29 25.95
N ALA A 244 6.38 16.03 27.19
CA ALA A 244 7.21 15.61 28.30
C ALA A 244 7.89 14.27 28.03
N GLN A 245 9.20 14.21 28.31
CA GLN A 245 9.93 12.95 28.43
C GLN A 245 9.43 12.25 29.69
N THR A 246 8.93 11.03 29.57
CA THR A 246 8.68 10.14 30.72
C THR A 246 9.82 9.13 30.82
N ASP A 247 10.25 8.84 32.05
CA ASP A 247 11.37 7.96 32.41
C ASP A 247 11.10 6.45 32.19
N THR A 248 10.36 6.07 31.15
CA THR A 248 10.18 4.67 30.75
C THR A 248 11.22 4.25 29.72
N PRO A 249 11.65 2.97 29.70
CA PRO A 249 12.61 2.49 28.71
C PRO A 249 12.01 2.58 27.31
N VAL A 250 12.53 3.54 26.53
CA VAL A 250 12.11 3.97 25.19
C VAL A 250 11.81 2.80 24.24
N PHE A 251 12.57 1.72 24.33
CA PHE A 251 12.38 0.51 23.51
C PHE A 251 11.11 -0.27 23.85
N CYS A 252 10.83 -0.51 25.13
CA CYS A 252 9.67 -1.29 25.56
C CYS A 252 8.36 -0.56 25.23
N ASP A 253 8.37 0.77 25.30
CA ASP A 253 7.24 1.59 24.90
C ASP A 253 7.02 1.58 23.39
N LEU A 254 8.09 1.67 22.60
CA LEU A 254 8.05 1.58 21.14
C LEU A 254 7.52 0.21 20.69
N TRP A 255 8.03 -0.87 21.28
CA TRP A 255 7.65 -2.23 20.94
C TRP A 255 6.19 -2.52 21.34
N ARG A 256 5.78 -2.11 22.55
CA ARG A 256 4.39 -2.20 23.00
C ARG A 256 3.44 -1.42 22.08
N GLN A 257 3.77 -0.18 21.71
CA GLN A 257 2.94 0.60 20.78
C GLN A 257 2.84 -0.10 19.42
N GLY A 258 3.94 -0.66 18.90
CA GLY A 258 3.92 -1.47 17.69
C GLY A 258 2.98 -2.67 17.78
N LEU A 259 3.00 -3.41 18.90
CA LEU A 259 2.10 -4.54 19.16
C LEU A 259 0.64 -4.14 19.37
N GLU A 260 0.37 -2.98 19.95
CA GLU A 260 -0.99 -2.48 20.21
C GLU A 260 -1.65 -1.89 18.94
N SER A 261 -0.88 -1.64 17.88
CA SER A 261 -1.34 -0.94 16.67
C SER A 261 -1.95 -1.85 15.60
N GLY A 262 -1.85 -3.17 15.72
CA GLY A 262 -2.41 -4.09 14.71
C GLY A 262 -2.34 -5.56 15.11
N LEU A 263 -3.20 -6.38 14.51
CA LEU A 263 -3.21 -7.85 14.68
C LEU A 263 -2.24 -8.54 13.72
N ALA A 264 -1.93 -7.90 12.59
CA ALA A 264 -1.07 -8.43 11.54
C ALA A 264 -0.17 -7.35 10.92
N ILE A 265 1.06 -7.73 10.58
CA ILE A 265 1.96 -6.95 9.71
C ILE A 265 2.04 -7.58 8.32
N THR A 266 2.22 -6.75 7.30
CA THR A 266 2.51 -7.23 5.94
C THR A 266 3.96 -7.69 5.87
N LEU A 267 4.18 -8.94 5.44
CA LEU A 267 5.52 -9.42 5.07
C LEU A 267 5.86 -8.95 3.65
N PHE A 268 4.95 -9.21 2.71
CA PHE A 268 5.05 -8.76 1.33
C PHE A 268 3.69 -8.91 0.62
N ARG A 269 3.20 -7.85 -0.02
CA ARG A 269 1.90 -7.83 -0.71
C ARG A 269 0.75 -8.29 0.21
N ASP A 270 0.04 -9.35 -0.14
CA ASP A 270 -1.06 -9.92 0.66
C ASP A 270 -0.59 -10.96 1.70
N GLU A 271 0.70 -11.27 1.77
CA GLU A 271 1.23 -12.18 2.79
C GLU A 271 1.41 -11.46 4.12
N VAL A 272 0.63 -11.88 5.12
CA VAL A 272 0.61 -11.26 6.46
C VAL A 272 1.25 -12.14 7.53
N LEU A 273 1.83 -11.53 8.55
CA LEU A 273 2.31 -12.16 9.77
C LEU A 273 1.45 -11.73 10.95
N TYR A 274 0.76 -12.69 11.57
CA TYR A 274 -0.08 -12.45 12.75
C TYR A 274 0.78 -12.19 13.97
N ILE A 275 0.83 -10.93 14.41
CA ILE A 275 1.80 -10.43 15.38
C ILE A 275 1.65 -11.16 16.71
N HIS A 276 0.43 -11.23 17.25
CA HIS A 276 0.21 -11.84 18.58
C HIS A 276 0.42 -13.35 18.60
N ASN A 277 0.06 -14.08 17.54
CA ASN A 277 0.28 -15.53 17.48
C ASN A 277 1.78 -15.87 17.39
N VAL A 278 2.51 -15.10 16.59
CA VAL A 278 3.95 -15.25 16.41
C VAL A 278 4.71 -14.78 17.64
N ALA A 279 4.33 -13.64 18.20
CA ALA A 279 4.85 -13.15 19.46
C ALA A 279 4.55 -14.15 20.58
N GLN A 280 3.34 -14.68 20.71
CA GLN A 280 3.00 -15.67 21.73
C GLN A 280 3.82 -16.95 21.55
N THR A 281 3.93 -17.51 20.35
CA THR A 281 4.75 -18.72 20.09
C THR A 281 6.24 -18.48 20.40
N TYR A 282 6.74 -17.26 20.13
CA TYR A 282 8.14 -16.88 20.38
C TYR A 282 8.40 -16.51 21.85
N PHE A 283 7.53 -15.75 22.51
CA PHE A 283 7.66 -15.32 23.90
C PHE A 283 7.19 -16.38 24.91
N ASP A 284 6.33 -17.34 24.55
CA ASP A 284 6.09 -18.51 25.41
C ASP A 284 7.38 -19.34 25.58
N SER A 285 8.36 -19.18 24.68
CA SER A 285 9.71 -19.73 24.83
C SER A 285 10.65 -18.87 25.71
N ILE A 286 10.25 -17.66 26.15
CA ILE A 286 11.09 -16.69 26.87
C ILE A 286 10.29 -15.92 27.96
N LYS A 287 10.63 -16.11 29.24
CA LYS A 287 9.87 -15.56 30.39
C LYS A 287 10.02 -14.04 30.62
N GLY A 288 8.88 -13.34 30.74
CA GLY A 288 8.70 -12.09 31.51
C GLY A 288 8.22 -10.85 30.73
N TYR A 289 7.26 -10.09 31.32
CA TYR A 289 6.90 -8.66 31.12
C TYR A 289 5.40 -8.35 30.88
N ASN A 290 4.84 -7.37 31.63
CA ASN A 290 3.50 -6.82 31.44
C ASN A 290 3.27 -5.43 32.11
N LYS A 291 2.46 -4.60 31.42
CA LYS A 291 1.41 -3.64 31.88
C LYS A 291 1.61 -2.10 31.94
N ARG A 292 0.69 -1.41 31.23
CA ARG A 292 -0.23 -0.28 31.58
C ARG A 292 -0.15 1.01 30.72
N VAL A 293 -1.30 1.36 30.13
CA VAL A 293 -1.71 2.68 29.63
C VAL A 293 -3.19 2.83 29.92
N ALA A 294 -3.59 3.88 30.63
CA ALA A 294 -4.94 4.43 30.60
C ALA A 294 -4.81 5.84 31.16
N GLU A 295 -4.82 6.85 30.29
CA GLU A 295 -5.50 8.11 30.54
C GLU A 295 -5.21 9.15 29.44
N LEU A 296 -6.22 9.99 29.24
CA LEU A 296 -6.18 11.36 28.75
C LEU A 296 -6.24 11.61 27.24
N LYS A 297 -7.40 12.11 26.84
CA LYS A 297 -7.69 12.70 25.55
C LYS A 297 -8.91 13.61 25.65
N GLU A 298 -8.70 14.92 25.70
CA GLU A 298 -9.76 15.87 25.40
C GLU A 298 -9.22 17.13 24.71
N PHE A 299 -10.05 17.62 23.80
CA PHE A 299 -10.16 18.99 23.28
C PHE A 299 -9.18 19.53 22.20
N VAL A 300 -9.56 19.33 20.93
CA VAL A 300 -10.20 20.31 19.98
C VAL A 300 -9.71 21.78 20.13
N ALA A 301 -9.34 22.57 19.11
CA ALA A 301 -10.20 23.03 18.01
C ALA A 301 -9.49 23.97 17.01
N THR A 302 -9.77 23.82 15.70
CA THR A 302 -9.89 24.84 14.57
C THR A 302 -8.66 25.61 14.05
N ALA A 303 -8.26 25.74 12.75
CA ALA A 303 -8.89 25.64 11.39
C ALA A 303 -7.82 25.82 10.21
N PRO A 304 -8.09 25.65 8.86
CA PRO A 304 -7.23 25.40 7.60
C PRO A 304 -7.00 26.44 6.33
N GLY A 305 -5.80 26.78 5.76
CA GLY A 305 -5.35 27.23 4.38
C GLY A 305 -3.81 27.56 4.08
N LEU A 306 -3.14 26.89 3.09
CA LEU A 306 -1.96 27.30 2.22
C LEU A 306 -1.19 26.07 1.62
N LEU A 307 -0.97 25.93 0.29
CA LEU A 307 -0.54 24.64 -0.33
C LEU A 307 0.92 24.53 -0.86
N ALA A 308 1.59 25.58 -1.36
CA ALA A 308 2.97 25.44 -1.91
C ALA A 308 4.09 25.30 -0.85
N PRO A 309 4.08 26.07 0.27
CA PRO A 309 4.97 25.81 1.42
C PRO A 309 4.65 24.51 2.16
N LYS A 310 3.63 23.77 1.70
CA LYS A 310 3.01 22.66 2.43
C LYS A 310 2.95 21.37 1.61
N VAL A 311 3.78 21.25 0.57
CA VAL A 311 3.99 19.99 -0.15
C VAL A 311 4.27 18.83 0.82
N LEU A 312 5.06 19.09 1.88
CA LEU A 312 5.31 18.12 2.94
C LEU A 312 4.02 17.65 3.64
N LEU A 313 3.06 18.54 3.89
CA LEU A 313 1.79 18.17 4.51
C LEU A 313 0.88 17.38 3.57
N VAL A 314 0.91 17.68 2.27
CA VAL A 314 0.19 16.87 1.27
C VAL A 314 0.78 15.46 1.20
N LEU A 315 2.11 15.35 1.15
CA LEU A 315 2.81 14.06 1.18
C LEU A 315 2.57 13.29 2.49
N MET A 316 2.51 13.99 3.63
CA MET A 316 2.13 13.39 4.91
C MET A 316 0.69 12.90 4.89
N ALA A 317 -0.26 13.68 4.37
CA ALA A 317 -1.66 13.27 4.24
C ALA A 317 -1.80 12.01 3.38
N LEU A 318 -1.14 11.99 2.21
CA LEU A 318 -1.10 10.82 1.34
C LEU A 318 -0.52 9.60 2.06
N SER A 319 0.64 9.73 2.72
CA SER A 319 1.28 8.65 3.47
C SER A 319 0.39 8.12 4.58
N PHE A 320 -0.26 9.01 5.34
CA PHE A 320 -1.15 8.61 6.42
C PHE A 320 -2.39 7.89 5.92
N THR A 321 -3.03 8.43 4.88
CA THR A 321 -4.19 7.77 4.28
C THR A 321 -3.82 6.41 3.70
N LYS A 322 -2.68 6.30 3.01
CA LYS A 322 -2.15 5.04 2.52
C LYS A 322 -1.94 4.03 3.66
N ASP A 323 -1.29 4.44 4.75
CA ASP A 323 -1.03 3.56 5.91
C ASP A 323 -2.34 2.99 6.50
N GLU A 324 -3.37 3.81 6.61
CA GLU A 324 -4.71 3.40 7.09
C GLU A 324 -5.42 2.46 6.10
N VAL A 325 -5.34 2.72 4.80
CA VAL A 325 -5.90 1.85 3.75
C VAL A 325 -5.22 0.48 3.76
N ASP A 326 -3.88 0.46 3.75
CA ASP A 326 -3.09 -0.77 3.84
C ASP A 326 -3.32 -1.50 5.18
N TRP A 327 -3.60 -0.76 6.26
CA TRP A 327 -4.00 -1.32 7.55
C TRP A 327 -5.36 -2.02 7.46
N LEU A 328 -6.35 -1.34 6.91
CA LEU A 328 -7.68 -1.92 6.77
C LEU A 328 -7.66 -3.15 5.86
N MET A 329 -6.93 -3.11 4.74
CA MET A 329 -6.81 -4.24 3.82
C MET A 329 -6.19 -5.47 4.48
N ARG A 330 -5.06 -5.34 5.18
CA ARG A 330 -4.42 -6.50 5.81
C ARG A 330 -5.22 -7.05 7.00
N HIS A 331 -6.07 -6.24 7.62
CA HIS A 331 -6.89 -6.65 8.77
C HIS A 331 -8.28 -7.16 8.39
N SER A 332 -8.76 -6.91 7.17
CA SER A 332 -10.11 -7.31 6.73
C SER A 332 -10.37 -8.81 6.89
N ASN A 333 -9.35 -9.64 6.67
CA ASN A 333 -9.43 -11.09 6.72
C ASN A 333 -8.95 -11.69 8.06
N CYS A 334 -8.49 -10.84 8.98
CA CYS A 334 -7.81 -11.26 10.22
C CYS A 334 -8.67 -11.06 11.47
N TRP A 335 -9.84 -10.42 11.33
CA TRP A 335 -10.69 -10.10 12.47
C TRP A 335 -11.47 -11.33 12.97
N PRO A 336 -11.43 -11.65 14.27
CA PRO A 336 -12.15 -12.80 14.81
C PRO A 336 -13.66 -12.62 14.66
N GLN A 337 -14.28 -13.51 13.87
CA GLN A 337 -15.73 -13.62 13.82
C GLN A 337 -16.21 -14.16 15.17
N LYS A 338 -16.93 -13.35 15.96
CA LYS A 338 -17.52 -13.80 17.23
C LYS A 338 -18.33 -15.09 16.98
N SER A 339 -17.90 -16.18 17.58
CA SER A 339 -18.55 -17.49 17.48
C SER A 339 -20.00 -17.39 17.98
N GLY A 340 -20.97 -17.58 17.09
CA GLY A 340 -22.38 -17.74 17.47
C GLY A 340 -23.39 -16.83 16.75
N VAL A 341 -22.96 -15.81 16.00
CA VAL A 341 -23.87 -15.00 15.17
C VAL A 341 -23.29 -14.90 13.77
N LYS A 342 -23.77 -15.75 12.85
CA LYS A 342 -23.56 -15.54 11.41
C LYS A 342 -24.18 -14.19 11.06
N GLY A 343 -23.35 -13.15 10.92
CA GLY A 343 -23.76 -11.84 10.41
C GLY A 343 -23.23 -10.60 11.13
N ARG A 344 -22.77 -10.65 12.39
CA ARG A 344 -22.48 -9.41 13.16
C ARG A 344 -21.02 -9.11 13.51
N GLY A 345 -20.07 -9.91 13.05
CA GLY A 345 -18.63 -9.60 13.23
C GLY A 345 -18.07 -8.61 12.20
N TYR A 346 -18.79 -8.44 11.08
CA TYR A 346 -18.37 -7.64 9.92
C TYR A 346 -19.02 -6.25 9.90
N GLU A 347 -20.05 -6.01 10.74
CA GLU A 347 -20.80 -4.75 10.86
C GLU A 347 -20.15 -3.72 11.81
N ASP A 348 -19.30 -4.15 12.77
CA ASP A 348 -18.60 -3.24 13.70
C ASP A 348 -17.44 -2.46 13.03
N ILE A 349 -17.03 -2.83 11.80
CA ILE A 349 -16.17 -1.99 10.94
C ILE A 349 -17.10 -1.14 10.07
N SER A 350 -17.93 -0.34 10.73
CA SER A 350 -19.00 0.49 10.15
C SER A 350 -18.47 1.63 9.26
N ASP A 351 -17.15 1.76 9.11
CA ASP A 351 -16.44 2.74 8.26
C ASP A 351 -16.47 2.40 6.74
N ARG A 352 -17.19 1.37 6.31
CA ARG A 352 -17.37 1.04 4.87
C ARG A 352 -17.96 2.16 4.03
N LEU A 353 -18.62 3.12 4.69
CA LEU A 353 -19.21 4.28 4.04
C LEU A 353 -18.27 5.50 3.96
N VAL A 354 -17.03 5.44 4.46
CA VAL A 354 -16.07 6.56 4.36
C VAL A 354 -14.84 6.19 3.53
N LEU A 355 -14.54 4.90 3.38
CA LEU A 355 -13.39 4.43 2.61
C LEU A 355 -13.42 4.89 1.13
N PRO A 356 -14.52 4.75 0.36
CA PRO A 356 -14.54 5.20 -1.04
C PRO A 356 -14.29 6.70 -1.16
N GLU A 357 -14.86 7.51 -0.26
CA GLU A 357 -14.63 8.94 -0.17
C GLU A 357 -13.16 9.28 0.16
N MET A 358 -12.55 8.56 1.11
CA MET A 358 -11.15 8.74 1.49
C MET A 358 -10.21 8.38 0.33
N LEU A 359 -10.48 7.26 -0.37
CA LEU A 359 -9.73 6.86 -1.56
C LEU A 359 -9.84 7.91 -2.67
N PHE A 360 -11.05 8.44 -2.89
CA PHE A 360 -11.29 9.46 -3.89
C PHE A 360 -10.46 10.72 -3.63
N TYR A 361 -10.51 11.26 -2.40
CA TYR A 361 -9.72 12.44 -2.05
C TYR A 361 -8.21 12.20 -2.06
N MET A 362 -7.76 10.98 -1.72
CA MET A 362 -6.36 10.60 -1.81
C MET A 362 -5.86 10.61 -3.27
N VAL A 363 -6.64 10.01 -4.18
CA VAL A 363 -6.33 10.03 -5.62
C VAL A 363 -6.39 11.47 -6.16
N GLU A 364 -7.35 12.28 -5.72
CA GLU A 364 -7.42 13.69 -6.12
C GLU A 364 -6.22 14.52 -5.67
N LEU A 365 -5.79 14.37 -4.41
CA LEU A 365 -4.60 15.05 -3.90
C LEU A 365 -3.35 14.65 -4.69
N ARG A 366 -3.24 13.37 -5.06
CA ARG A 366 -2.18 12.85 -5.92
C ARG A 366 -2.22 13.49 -7.32
N GLU A 367 -3.38 13.52 -7.97
CA GLU A 367 -3.54 14.11 -9.31
C GLU A 367 -3.29 15.63 -9.31
N LEU A 368 -3.68 16.33 -8.24
CA LEU A 368 -3.37 17.74 -8.06
C LEU A 368 -1.86 17.97 -7.95
N LEU A 369 -1.13 17.16 -7.18
CA LEU A 369 0.33 17.26 -7.10
C LEU A 369 1.00 17.00 -8.46
N LEU A 370 0.56 15.97 -9.19
CA LEU A 370 1.08 15.67 -10.53
C LEU A 370 0.78 16.79 -11.53
N ARG A 371 -0.41 17.39 -11.46
CA ARG A 371 -0.84 18.51 -12.32
C ARG A 371 -0.06 19.79 -12.04
N TYR A 372 0.24 20.08 -10.78
CA TYR A 372 0.97 21.27 -10.35
C TYR A 372 2.46 21.02 -10.07
N ARG A 373 3.02 19.91 -10.58
CA ARG A 373 4.43 19.53 -10.35
C ARG A 373 5.42 20.65 -10.67
N SER A 374 5.21 21.36 -11.77
CA SER A 374 6.10 22.45 -12.20
C SER A 374 6.13 23.61 -11.21
N VAL A 375 5.02 23.87 -10.51
CA VAL A 375 4.94 24.88 -9.45
C VAL A 375 5.78 24.47 -8.25
N VAL A 376 5.72 23.19 -7.85
CA VAL A 376 6.52 22.62 -6.77
C VAL A 376 8.01 22.67 -7.12
N GLN A 377 8.37 22.22 -8.32
CA GLN A 377 9.75 22.22 -8.81
C GLN A 377 10.34 23.63 -8.84
N ARG A 378 9.61 24.60 -9.41
CA ARG A 378 10.03 26.01 -9.48
C ARG A 378 10.28 26.61 -8.11
N TYR A 379 9.39 26.35 -7.15
CA TYR A 379 9.55 26.83 -5.77
C TYR A 379 10.84 26.28 -5.14
N HIS A 380 11.08 24.97 -5.26
CA HIS A 380 12.24 24.34 -4.63
C HIS A 380 13.57 24.72 -5.30
N VAL A 381 13.60 24.97 -6.61
CA VAL A 381 14.77 25.55 -7.30
C VAL A 381 15.14 26.91 -6.68
N GLN A 382 14.15 27.79 -6.52
CA GLN A 382 14.38 29.12 -5.93
C GLN A 382 14.78 29.03 -4.46
N TYR A 383 14.19 28.09 -3.70
CA TYR A 383 14.51 27.90 -2.28
C TYR A 383 15.95 27.39 -2.09
N LEU A 384 16.37 26.42 -2.90
CA LEU A 384 17.71 25.85 -2.84
C LEU A 384 18.78 26.88 -3.17
N ALA A 385 18.63 27.60 -4.29
CA ALA A 385 19.59 28.62 -4.72
C ALA A 385 19.58 29.86 -3.81
N GLY A 386 18.38 30.29 -3.37
CA GLY A 386 18.20 31.55 -2.65
C GLY A 386 18.43 31.48 -1.14
N PHE A 387 18.21 30.33 -0.51
CA PHE A 387 18.31 30.18 0.95
C PHE A 387 19.23 29.04 1.37
N ASP A 388 18.98 27.82 0.91
CA ASP A 388 19.71 26.64 1.41
C ASP A 388 21.20 26.69 1.09
N ALA A 389 21.57 27.19 -0.10
CA ALA A 389 22.96 27.41 -0.50
C ALA A 389 23.72 28.29 0.50
N LEU A 390 23.10 29.40 0.91
CA LEU A 390 23.68 30.36 1.84
C LEU A 390 23.78 29.76 3.25
N ALA A 391 22.70 29.14 3.71
CA ALA A 391 22.63 28.52 5.03
C ALA A 391 23.66 27.38 5.18
N LEU A 392 23.84 26.56 4.15
CA LEU A 392 24.81 25.47 4.15
C LEU A 392 26.23 26.01 4.19
N ASN A 393 26.55 27.01 3.36
CA ASN A 393 27.88 27.60 3.33
C ASN A 393 28.24 28.28 4.67
N GLU A 394 27.32 29.04 5.26
CA GLU A 394 27.52 29.66 6.59
C GLU A 394 27.79 28.59 7.67
N LEU A 395 27.01 27.52 7.67
CA LEU A 395 27.15 26.45 8.66
C LEU A 395 28.48 25.68 8.50
N LEU A 396 28.91 25.41 7.27
CA LEU A 396 30.19 24.74 7.00
C LEU A 396 31.39 25.58 7.42
N GLN A 397 31.35 26.90 7.19
CA GLN A 397 32.41 27.83 7.63
C GLN A 397 32.56 27.89 9.16
N SER A 398 31.49 27.57 9.90
CA SER A 398 31.52 27.53 11.37
C SER A 398 32.25 26.30 11.95
N ILE A 399 32.53 25.28 11.13
CA ILE A 399 33.12 24.01 11.57
C ILE A 399 34.65 24.07 11.41
N ALA A 400 35.37 23.93 12.54
CA ALA A 400 36.82 24.18 12.59
C ALA A 400 37.69 23.17 11.81
N SER A 401 37.23 21.94 11.58
CA SER A 401 38.01 20.91 10.88
C SER A 401 37.11 19.89 10.18
N ILE A 402 37.07 19.95 8.84
CA ILE A 402 36.39 18.97 7.98
C ILE A 402 37.47 18.21 7.18
N PRO A 403 37.46 16.87 7.16
CA PRO A 403 38.36 16.07 6.32
C PRO A 403 38.26 16.45 4.84
N GLN A 404 39.37 16.38 4.11
CA GLN A 404 39.43 16.80 2.71
C GLN A 404 38.39 16.08 1.84
N GLU A 405 38.21 14.77 2.01
CA GLU A 405 37.21 13.96 1.29
C GLU A 405 35.78 14.51 1.49
N SER A 406 35.43 14.89 2.72
CA SER A 406 34.13 15.47 3.05
C SER A 406 34.00 16.91 2.57
N SER A 407 35.09 17.69 2.63
CA SER A 407 35.09 19.08 2.20
C SER A 407 34.83 19.24 0.70
N VAL A 408 35.33 18.31 -0.13
CA VAL A 408 35.06 18.30 -1.58
C VAL A 408 33.57 18.09 -1.81
N ILE A 409 32.98 17.04 -1.21
CA ILE A 409 31.54 16.75 -1.35
C ILE A 409 30.70 17.95 -0.91
N PHE A 410 31.01 18.58 0.23
CA PHE A 410 30.27 19.75 0.70
C PHE A 410 30.41 20.97 -0.24
N SER A 411 31.59 21.18 -0.82
CA SER A 411 31.79 22.25 -1.81
C SER A 411 30.98 21.99 -3.08
N ASP A 412 30.98 20.75 -3.57
CA ASP A 412 30.20 20.34 -4.74
C ASP A 412 28.70 20.52 -4.49
N PHE A 413 28.23 20.21 -3.27
CA PHE A 413 26.86 20.50 -2.82
C PHE A 413 26.52 21.98 -2.89
N CYS A 414 27.33 22.84 -2.26
CA CYS A 414 27.11 24.29 -2.26
C CYS A 414 27.08 24.87 -3.67
N GLN A 415 27.99 24.43 -4.54
CA GLN A 415 28.06 24.88 -5.91
C GLN A 415 26.82 24.44 -6.71
N ALA A 416 26.49 23.14 -6.66
CA ALA A 416 25.40 22.57 -7.42
C ALA A 416 24.04 23.20 -7.05
N ILE A 417 23.79 23.52 -5.77
CA ILE A 417 22.53 24.14 -5.35
C ILE A 417 22.50 25.65 -5.61
N ALA A 418 23.65 26.34 -5.60
CA ALA A 418 23.73 27.78 -5.87
C ALA A 418 23.56 28.12 -7.36
N GLU A 419 23.93 27.21 -8.26
CA GLU A 419 23.84 27.39 -9.72
C GLU A 419 22.42 27.12 -10.26
N LEU A 420 21.51 26.59 -9.44
CA LEU A 420 20.14 26.29 -9.86
C LEU A 420 19.38 27.55 -10.26
N ASN A 421 18.71 27.49 -11.40
CA ASN A 421 17.85 28.57 -11.88
C ASN A 421 16.58 28.01 -12.55
N VAL A 422 15.58 28.89 -12.66
CA VAL A 422 14.25 28.53 -13.20
C VAL A 422 14.28 28.42 -14.73
N GLU A 423 15.19 29.12 -15.40
CA GLU A 423 15.29 29.11 -16.86
C GLU A 423 15.71 27.72 -17.38
N ASP A 424 16.65 27.08 -16.69
CA ASP A 424 17.08 25.71 -16.98
C ASP A 424 15.99 24.68 -16.66
N LEU A 425 15.14 24.93 -15.66
CA LEU A 425 14.00 24.06 -15.34
C LEU A 425 12.93 24.08 -16.44
N GLU A 426 12.70 25.25 -17.04
CA GLU A 426 11.71 25.44 -18.12
C GLU A 426 12.23 24.94 -19.47
N ASN A 427 13.52 24.64 -19.58
CA ASN A 427 14.16 24.10 -20.77
C ASN A 427 14.19 22.56 -20.75
N ASP A 428 13.20 21.94 -21.41
CA ASP A 428 13.03 20.47 -21.50
C ASP A 428 14.27 19.70 -22.05
N SER A 429 15.27 20.39 -22.60
CA SER A 429 16.50 19.77 -23.11
C SER A 429 17.48 19.31 -22.01
N VAL A 430 17.37 19.83 -20.79
CA VAL A 430 18.23 19.46 -19.65
C VAL A 430 17.38 19.18 -18.41
N ALA A 431 16.93 17.94 -18.26
CA ALA A 431 16.26 17.53 -17.02
C ALA A 431 17.29 17.49 -15.88
N TYR A 432 17.01 18.19 -14.78
CA TYR A 432 17.81 18.10 -13.56
C TYR A 432 17.86 16.64 -13.06
N ASN A 433 19.06 16.21 -12.67
CA ASN A 433 19.28 14.90 -12.04
C ASN A 433 20.25 15.04 -10.87
N PHE A 434 19.73 14.90 -9.66
CA PHE A 434 20.47 15.01 -8.40
C PHE A 434 20.72 13.65 -7.74
N GLN A 435 20.59 12.54 -8.48
CA GLN A 435 20.86 11.20 -7.93
C GLN A 435 22.32 11.06 -7.46
N GLY A 436 23.27 11.60 -8.22
CA GLY A 436 24.69 11.62 -7.82
C GLY A 436 24.88 12.38 -6.51
N LEU A 437 24.31 13.58 -6.42
CA LEU A 437 24.39 14.44 -5.25
C LEU A 437 23.77 13.78 -4.00
N ARG A 438 22.59 13.17 -4.13
CA ARG A 438 21.98 12.38 -3.05
C ARG A 438 22.85 11.20 -2.61
N LEU A 439 23.45 10.48 -3.56
CA LEU A 439 24.35 9.37 -3.24
C LEU A 439 25.62 9.85 -2.52
N ASP A 440 26.13 11.03 -2.85
CA ASP A 440 27.26 11.63 -2.14
C ASP A 440 26.91 12.00 -0.71
N TRP A 441 25.67 12.46 -0.45
CA TRP A 441 25.18 12.60 0.92
C TRP A 441 25.10 11.27 1.65
N TYR A 442 24.67 10.20 0.99
CA TYR A 442 24.62 8.87 1.61
C TYR A 442 26.02 8.35 1.95
N ARG A 443 26.99 8.56 1.05
CA ARG A 443 28.41 8.26 1.29
C ARG A 443 28.94 9.03 2.49
N LEU A 444 28.65 10.34 2.54
CA LEU A 444 29.11 11.20 3.61
C LEU A 444 28.50 10.81 4.96
N GLN A 445 27.21 10.44 5.01
CA GLN A 445 26.60 9.84 6.19
C GLN A 445 27.35 8.57 6.60
N ALA A 446 27.64 7.64 5.67
CA ALA A 446 28.36 6.41 6.00
C ALA A 446 29.76 6.66 6.59
N TYR A 447 30.49 7.65 6.06
CA TYR A 447 31.83 8.01 6.53
C TYR A 447 31.78 8.64 7.92
N SER A 448 30.90 9.62 8.09
CA SER A 448 30.78 10.45 9.30
C SER A 448 29.93 9.82 10.42
N SER A 449 29.43 8.61 10.22
CA SER A 449 28.69 7.85 11.24
C SER A 449 29.59 6.94 12.09
N SER A 450 30.89 6.88 11.77
CA SER A 450 31.89 6.17 12.59
C SER A 450 32.77 7.18 13.32
N ALA A 451 32.96 6.97 14.63
CA ALA A 451 33.89 7.75 15.44
C ALA A 451 35.36 7.68 14.95
N ARG A 452 35.67 6.77 14.02
CA ARG A 452 37.03 6.53 13.50
C ARG A 452 37.41 7.40 12.31
N PHE A 453 36.47 8.14 11.71
CA PHE A 453 36.71 8.94 10.51
C PHE A 453 37.31 10.33 10.81
N GLY A 454 37.29 10.79 12.07
CA GLY A 454 37.81 12.10 12.46
C GLY A 454 36.84 13.27 12.26
N PHE A 455 35.66 13.01 11.68
CA PHE A 455 34.52 13.92 11.62
C PHE A 455 33.24 13.14 11.86
N CYS A 456 32.49 13.49 12.90
CA CYS A 456 31.29 12.78 13.32
C CYS A 456 30.05 13.64 13.13
N LEU A 457 29.09 13.17 12.33
CA LEU A 457 27.87 13.92 12.04
C LEU A 457 27.00 14.13 13.29
N HIS A 458 27.13 13.24 14.28
CA HIS A 458 26.41 13.33 15.56
C HIS A 458 26.85 14.51 16.42
N ASP A 459 28.06 15.03 16.20
CA ASP A 459 28.56 16.24 16.87
C ASP A 459 28.04 17.51 16.16
N HIS A 460 27.47 17.36 14.96
CA HIS A 460 27.01 18.44 14.08
C HIS A 460 25.54 18.26 13.66
N VAL A 461 24.64 18.02 14.62
CA VAL A 461 23.21 17.72 14.36
C VAL A 461 22.51 18.77 13.49
N LYS A 462 22.83 20.07 13.66
CA LYS A 462 22.24 21.14 12.83
C LYS A 462 22.60 21.00 11.34
N LEU A 463 23.83 20.56 11.05
CA LEU A 463 24.28 20.31 9.68
C LEU A 463 23.55 19.10 9.10
N ALA A 464 23.41 18.03 9.87
CA ALA A 464 22.64 16.87 9.46
C ALA A 464 21.18 17.22 9.14
N GLN A 465 20.54 18.01 10.01
CA GLN A 465 19.16 18.46 9.80
C GLN A 465 19.01 19.32 8.54
N LEU A 466 19.91 20.29 8.35
CA LEU A 466 19.90 21.13 7.15
C LEU A 466 20.13 20.30 5.88
N MET A 467 21.10 19.39 5.87
CA MET A 467 21.36 18.51 4.73
C MET A 467 20.17 17.59 4.42
N ASN A 468 19.49 17.05 5.43
CA ASN A 468 18.28 16.26 5.23
C ASN A 468 17.15 17.10 4.61
N THR A 469 17.02 18.37 5.00
CA THR A 469 16.08 19.32 4.39
C THR A 469 16.45 19.64 2.94
N ILE A 470 17.73 19.89 2.66
CA ILE A 470 18.24 20.14 1.30
C ILE A 470 17.96 18.93 0.40
N VAL A 471 18.26 17.72 0.86
CA VAL A 471 17.99 16.49 0.11
C VAL A 471 16.51 16.29 -0.15
N PHE A 472 15.64 16.65 0.80
CA PHE A 472 14.20 16.67 0.57
C PHE A 472 13.82 17.68 -0.53
N HIS A 473 14.35 18.91 -0.50
CA HIS A 473 14.11 19.91 -1.54
C HIS A 473 14.61 19.47 -2.92
N LEU A 474 15.78 18.83 -3.00
CA LEU A 474 16.29 18.25 -4.25
C LEU A 474 15.31 17.22 -4.81
N LYS A 475 14.78 16.33 -3.96
CA LYS A 475 13.80 15.32 -4.38
C LYS A 475 12.49 15.95 -4.90
N MET A 476 12.12 17.14 -4.45
CA MET A 476 10.94 17.86 -4.99
C MET A 476 11.15 18.37 -6.42
N ILE A 477 12.39 18.39 -6.91
CA ILE A 477 12.72 18.80 -8.28
C ILE A 477 12.72 17.59 -9.22
N ASP A 478 13.55 16.58 -8.96
CA ASP A 478 13.83 15.49 -9.91
C ASP A 478 13.29 14.11 -9.49
N PHE A 479 12.69 14.00 -8.30
CA PHE A 479 12.23 12.73 -7.73
C PHE A 479 10.79 12.82 -7.17
N LEU A 480 10.04 13.86 -7.56
CA LEU A 480 8.72 14.16 -7.01
C LEU A 480 7.72 13.05 -7.37
N ASP A 481 7.71 12.58 -8.61
CA ASP A 481 6.80 11.54 -9.08
C ASP A 481 6.99 10.23 -8.31
N GLN A 482 8.25 9.86 -8.03
CA GLN A 482 8.57 8.69 -7.21
C GLN A 482 8.13 8.88 -5.76
N ILE A 483 8.31 10.05 -5.15
CA ILE A 483 7.81 10.32 -3.79
C ILE A 483 6.28 10.26 -3.73
N ILE A 484 5.60 10.81 -4.74
CA ILE A 484 4.14 10.71 -4.83
C ILE A 484 3.75 9.23 -4.90
N ASN A 485 4.43 8.40 -5.70
CA ASN A 485 4.22 6.94 -5.70
C ASN A 485 4.48 6.31 -4.33
N GLU A 486 5.62 6.57 -3.69
CA GLU A 486 5.97 6.01 -2.38
C GLU A 486 4.89 6.32 -1.32
N THR A 487 4.38 7.55 -1.33
CA THR A 487 3.42 8.04 -0.33
C THR A 487 1.95 7.72 -0.66
N SER A 488 1.60 7.41 -1.90
CA SER A 488 0.19 7.24 -2.31
C SER A 488 -0.13 6.04 -3.19
N ASP A 489 0.86 5.19 -3.49
CA ASP A 489 0.62 3.99 -4.27
C ASP A 489 -0.31 3.02 -3.52
N LEU A 490 -1.31 2.52 -4.25
CA LEU A 490 -2.35 1.59 -3.78
C LEU A 490 -2.42 0.36 -4.67
N SER A 491 -1.31 0.02 -5.33
CA SER A 491 -1.15 -1.19 -6.13
C SER A 491 -1.38 -2.48 -5.33
N SER A 492 -1.37 -2.41 -3.99
CA SER A 492 -1.74 -3.48 -3.07
C SER A 492 -3.14 -4.06 -3.38
N TYR A 493 -4.09 -3.25 -3.86
CA TYR A 493 -5.41 -3.72 -4.31
C TYR A 493 -5.34 -4.78 -5.42
N CYS A 494 -4.26 -4.83 -6.21
CA CYS A 494 -4.02 -5.89 -7.18
C CYS A 494 -4.00 -7.28 -6.52
N PHE A 495 -3.49 -7.38 -5.29
CA PHE A 495 -3.38 -8.64 -4.54
C PHE A 495 -4.61 -8.89 -3.64
N TYR A 496 -5.40 -7.85 -3.36
CA TYR A 496 -6.66 -7.91 -2.61
C TYR A 496 -7.90 -7.79 -3.50
N SER A 497 -7.91 -8.40 -4.70
CA SER A 497 -8.95 -8.16 -5.71
C SER A 497 -10.37 -8.50 -5.27
N VAL A 498 -10.56 -9.55 -4.46
CA VAL A 498 -11.88 -9.91 -3.92
C VAL A 498 -12.43 -8.81 -3.01
N LEU A 499 -11.58 -8.26 -2.14
CA LEU A 499 -11.94 -7.14 -1.28
C LEU A 499 -12.18 -5.87 -2.10
N PHE A 500 -11.38 -5.65 -3.15
CA PHE A 500 -11.51 -4.51 -4.04
C PHE A 500 -12.88 -4.49 -4.75
N GLU A 501 -13.29 -5.62 -5.32
CA GLU A 501 -14.61 -5.80 -5.95
C GLU A 501 -15.76 -5.71 -4.93
N GLU A 502 -15.57 -6.22 -3.70
CA GLU A 502 -16.56 -6.08 -2.63
C GLU A 502 -16.76 -4.61 -2.24
N GLN A 503 -15.68 -3.87 -2.03
CA GLN A 503 -15.71 -2.44 -1.70
C GLN A 503 -16.37 -1.62 -2.82
N PHE A 504 -16.06 -1.95 -4.08
CA PHE A 504 -16.71 -1.35 -5.24
C PHE A 504 -18.23 -1.57 -5.22
N ARG A 505 -18.67 -2.82 -5.02
CA ARG A 505 -20.10 -3.16 -5.00
C ARG A 505 -20.85 -2.41 -3.89
N LEU A 506 -20.29 -2.39 -2.68
CA LEU A 506 -20.88 -1.68 -1.55
C LEU A 506 -20.94 -0.17 -1.77
N CYS A 507 -19.96 0.40 -2.47
CA CYS A 507 -19.96 1.81 -2.87
C CYS A 507 -21.05 2.09 -3.90
N LEU A 508 -21.20 1.22 -4.90
CA LEU A 508 -22.20 1.37 -5.97
C LEU A 508 -23.65 1.23 -5.45
N GLU A 509 -23.89 0.31 -4.51
CA GLU A 509 -25.20 0.08 -3.90
C GLU A 509 -25.67 1.22 -2.99
N SER A 510 -24.76 2.08 -2.51
CA SER A 510 -25.05 3.17 -1.58
C SER A 510 -25.12 4.52 -2.30
N PRO A 511 -26.30 5.16 -2.42
CA PRO A 511 -26.44 6.40 -3.19
C PRO A 511 -25.52 7.54 -2.72
N SER A 512 -25.32 7.71 -1.40
CA SER A 512 -24.46 8.76 -0.85
C SER A 512 -22.97 8.54 -1.09
N GLN A 513 -22.57 7.32 -1.47
CA GLN A 513 -21.19 6.95 -1.76
C GLN A 513 -20.95 6.70 -3.26
N SER A 514 -22.01 6.45 -4.02
CA SER A 514 -21.95 6.17 -5.46
C SER A 514 -21.24 7.26 -6.27
N ARG A 515 -21.22 8.53 -5.80
CA ARG A 515 -20.41 9.61 -6.39
C ARG A 515 -18.92 9.30 -6.41
N TYR A 516 -18.40 8.58 -5.41
CA TYR A 516 -16.99 8.25 -5.28
C TYR A 516 -16.60 6.96 -6.02
N VAL A 517 -17.55 6.24 -6.62
CA VAL A 517 -17.31 4.94 -7.28
C VAL A 517 -16.33 5.03 -8.46
N CYS A 518 -16.15 6.22 -9.03
CA CYS A 518 -15.19 6.49 -10.10
C CYS A 518 -13.72 6.28 -9.68
N VAL A 519 -13.42 6.24 -8.37
CA VAL A 519 -12.07 5.99 -7.88
C VAL A 519 -11.58 4.56 -8.18
N PHE A 520 -12.48 3.56 -8.19
CA PHE A 520 -12.11 2.16 -8.39
C PHE A 520 -11.50 1.88 -9.77
N PRO A 521 -12.12 2.29 -10.90
CA PRO A 521 -11.47 2.21 -12.21
C PRO A 521 -10.15 2.98 -12.29
N LYS A 522 -10.05 4.14 -11.62
CA LYS A 522 -8.85 4.98 -11.62
C LYS A 522 -7.68 4.31 -10.87
N LEU A 523 -7.95 3.62 -9.76
CA LEU A 523 -6.93 2.89 -8.98
C LEU A 523 -6.29 1.74 -9.77
N CYS A 524 -6.93 1.20 -10.81
CA CYS A 524 -6.31 0.22 -11.70
C CYS A 524 -5.03 0.76 -12.39
N SER A 525 -4.91 2.08 -12.55
CA SER A 525 -3.69 2.72 -13.08
C SER A 525 -2.48 2.57 -12.15
N HIS A 526 -2.68 2.32 -10.86
CA HIS A 526 -1.59 2.14 -9.89
C HIS A 526 -0.93 0.76 -10.02
N PHE A 527 -1.57 -0.22 -10.64
CA PHE A 527 -1.12 -1.62 -10.60
C PHE A 527 0.25 -1.83 -11.25
N ALA A 528 0.67 -0.97 -12.18
CA ALA A 528 2.00 -1.03 -12.75
C ALA A 528 3.13 -0.76 -11.73
N ASN A 529 2.83 -0.04 -10.63
CA ASN A 529 3.83 0.36 -9.63
C ASN A 529 4.32 -0.81 -8.75
N CYS A 530 3.59 -1.94 -8.70
CA CYS A 530 4.02 -3.10 -7.89
C CYS A 530 5.03 -4.02 -8.59
N LEU A 531 5.36 -3.72 -9.85
CA LEU A 531 6.32 -4.48 -10.64
C LEU A 531 7.76 -4.26 -10.19
N HIS A 532 8.58 -5.28 -10.42
CA HIS A 532 10.02 -5.18 -10.24
C HIS A 532 10.79 -5.70 -11.46
N ASN A 533 11.89 -5.05 -11.82
CA ASN A 533 12.71 -5.40 -12.99
C ASN A 533 13.27 -6.84 -12.95
N LEU A 534 13.42 -7.40 -11.75
CA LEU A 534 13.89 -8.77 -11.50
C LEU A 534 12.79 -9.83 -11.57
N CYS A 535 11.54 -9.43 -11.76
CA CYS A 535 10.43 -10.33 -12.00
C CYS A 535 9.56 -9.85 -13.18
N PRO A 536 10.09 -9.85 -14.42
CA PRO A 536 9.29 -9.49 -15.59
C PRO A 536 8.15 -10.48 -15.87
N GLU A 537 8.22 -11.70 -15.31
CA GLU A 537 7.26 -12.78 -15.58
C GLU A 537 5.83 -12.47 -15.10
N GLU A 538 5.66 -11.63 -14.08
CA GLU A 538 4.34 -11.24 -13.57
C GLU A 538 3.69 -10.06 -14.31
N ARG A 539 4.46 -9.34 -15.15
CA ARG A 539 4.00 -8.10 -15.79
C ARG A 539 2.71 -8.28 -16.57
N ILE A 540 2.68 -9.26 -17.48
CA ILE A 540 1.52 -9.51 -18.36
C ILE A 540 0.28 -9.83 -17.53
N HIS A 541 0.43 -10.63 -16.48
CA HIS A 541 -0.69 -11.01 -15.62
C HIS A 541 -1.27 -9.82 -14.84
N ILE A 542 -0.41 -8.95 -14.30
CA ILE A 542 -0.84 -7.76 -13.55
C ILE A 542 -1.48 -6.74 -14.51
N GLU A 543 -0.95 -6.60 -15.72
CA GLU A 543 -1.51 -5.76 -16.78
C GLU A 543 -2.92 -6.21 -17.18
N GLU A 544 -3.09 -7.48 -17.57
CA GLU A 544 -4.39 -8.06 -17.92
C GLU A 544 -5.39 -7.92 -16.78
N LYS A 545 -4.96 -8.13 -15.53
CA LYS A 545 -5.80 -7.97 -14.35
C LYS A 545 -6.27 -6.53 -14.16
N GLY A 546 -5.37 -5.55 -14.30
CA GLY A 546 -5.69 -4.13 -14.20
C GLY A 546 -6.68 -3.69 -15.27
N LEU A 547 -6.46 -4.10 -16.52
CA LEU A 547 -7.36 -3.80 -17.65
C LEU A 547 -8.74 -4.44 -17.47
N SER A 548 -8.78 -5.72 -17.07
CA SER A 548 -10.02 -6.45 -16.85
C SER A 548 -10.86 -5.82 -15.74
N LEU A 549 -10.25 -5.43 -14.63
CA LEU A 549 -10.96 -4.79 -13.51
C LEU A 549 -11.45 -3.39 -13.87
N CYS A 550 -10.63 -2.58 -14.56
CA CYS A 550 -11.05 -1.26 -15.03
C CYS A 550 -12.29 -1.36 -15.93
N ASN A 551 -12.27 -2.27 -16.90
CA ASN A 551 -13.40 -2.53 -17.79
C ASN A 551 -14.63 -2.99 -17.01
N LEU A 552 -14.48 -3.94 -16.08
CA LEU A 552 -15.57 -4.44 -15.24
C LEU A 552 -16.25 -3.32 -14.46
N PHE A 553 -15.47 -2.47 -13.78
CA PHE A 553 -16.03 -1.41 -12.95
C PHE A 553 -16.77 -0.36 -13.79
N LEU A 554 -16.22 0.06 -14.93
CA LEU A 554 -16.89 1.02 -15.82
C LEU A 554 -18.19 0.45 -16.39
N ASP A 555 -18.18 -0.83 -16.78
CA ASP A 555 -19.36 -1.54 -17.26
C ASP A 555 -20.47 -1.63 -16.19
N GLU A 556 -20.12 -1.98 -14.95
CA GLU A 556 -21.09 -2.06 -13.84
C GLU A 556 -21.64 -0.69 -13.42
N ILE A 557 -20.81 0.37 -13.40
CA ILE A 557 -21.29 1.75 -13.14
C ILE A 557 -22.29 2.18 -14.22
N ALA A 558 -21.99 1.90 -15.49
CA ALA A 558 -22.87 2.22 -16.60
C ALA A 558 -24.19 1.42 -16.56
N LYS A 559 -24.13 0.12 -16.26
CA LYS A 559 -25.32 -0.73 -16.07
C LYS A 559 -26.22 -0.22 -14.95
N GLU A 560 -25.64 0.15 -13.81
CA GLU A 560 -26.44 0.63 -12.67
C GLU A 560 -27.07 1.99 -12.98
N THR A 561 -26.33 2.89 -13.61
CA THR A 561 -26.87 4.17 -14.09
C THR A 561 -28.04 3.95 -15.06
N ARG A 562 -27.88 3.02 -16.01
CA ARG A 562 -28.96 2.60 -16.92
C ARG A 562 -30.16 2.04 -16.17
N ASN A 563 -29.98 1.24 -15.12
CA ASN A 563 -31.07 0.69 -14.32
C ASN A 563 -31.85 1.80 -13.59
N VAL A 564 -31.14 2.79 -13.02
CA VAL A 564 -31.76 3.96 -12.38
C VAL A 564 -32.56 4.78 -13.39
N VAL A 565 -31.98 5.08 -14.56
CA VAL A 565 -32.69 5.78 -15.66
C VAL A 565 -33.93 5.02 -16.10
N SER A 566 -33.83 3.70 -16.23
CA SER A 566 -34.96 2.84 -16.63
C SER A 566 -36.11 2.90 -15.64
N THR A 567 -35.78 2.87 -14.35
CA THR A 567 -36.76 2.92 -13.27
C THR A 567 -37.41 4.30 -13.20
N ALA A 568 -36.61 5.37 -13.35
CA ALA A 568 -37.11 6.74 -13.40
C ALA A 568 -38.05 6.96 -14.60
N TYR A 569 -37.66 6.46 -15.78
CA TYR A 569 -38.51 6.47 -16.98
C TYR A 569 -39.85 5.77 -16.73
N GLU A 570 -39.84 4.59 -16.11
CA GLU A 570 -41.08 3.87 -15.79
C GLU A 570 -41.98 4.68 -14.85
N GLN A 571 -41.44 5.35 -13.84
CA GLN A 571 -42.22 6.25 -12.98
C GLN A 571 -42.84 7.41 -13.77
N HIS A 572 -42.07 8.06 -14.66
CA HIS A 572 -42.60 9.13 -15.51
C HIS A 572 -43.63 8.63 -16.53
N ARG A 573 -43.48 7.41 -17.03
CA ARG A 573 -44.42 6.75 -17.94
C ARG A 573 -45.76 6.51 -17.23
N LEU A 574 -45.75 6.03 -15.99
CA LEU A 574 -46.95 5.83 -15.18
C LEU A 574 -47.68 7.17 -14.92
N LEU A 575 -46.95 8.23 -14.56
CA LEU A 575 -47.54 9.57 -14.43
C LEU A 575 -48.16 10.08 -15.74
N SER A 576 -47.50 9.81 -16.87
CA SER A 576 -48.02 10.14 -18.19
C SER A 576 -49.28 9.35 -18.55
N GLU A 577 -49.37 8.09 -18.10
CA GLU A 577 -50.57 7.27 -18.29
C GLU A 577 -51.79 7.80 -17.53
N GLU A 578 -51.60 8.40 -16.35
CA GLU A 578 -52.69 8.99 -15.58
C GLU A 578 -53.35 10.16 -16.32
N LEU A 579 -52.61 10.84 -17.18
CA LEU A 579 -53.09 11.94 -18.03
C LEU A 579 -53.91 11.47 -19.25
N LEU A 580 -53.96 10.17 -19.54
CA LEU A 580 -54.69 9.66 -20.70
C LEU A 580 -56.21 9.84 -20.55
N PRO A 581 -56.95 10.08 -21.65
CA PRO A 581 -58.42 10.27 -21.60
C PRO A 581 -59.19 9.12 -20.94
N LYS A 582 -58.63 7.90 -20.96
CA LYS A 582 -59.19 6.70 -20.30
C LYS A 582 -59.44 6.91 -18.81
N THR A 583 -58.60 7.70 -18.14
CA THR A 583 -58.67 7.95 -16.70
C THR A 583 -59.86 8.84 -16.33
N CYS A 584 -60.31 9.70 -17.27
CA CYS A 584 -61.46 10.60 -17.08
C CYS A 584 -62.81 9.87 -17.17
N ALA A 585 -62.89 8.67 -17.75
CA ALA A 585 -64.14 7.95 -17.97
C ALA A 585 -64.94 7.73 -16.66
N LYS A 586 -64.23 7.41 -15.56
CA LYS A 586 -64.84 7.26 -14.23
C LYS A 586 -65.43 8.57 -13.70
N LEU A 587 -64.77 9.70 -13.94
CA LEU A 587 -65.25 11.03 -13.53
C LEU A 587 -66.51 11.41 -14.29
N ILE A 588 -66.53 11.16 -15.61
CA ILE A 588 -67.68 11.41 -16.48
C ILE A 588 -68.87 10.53 -16.06
N ALA A 589 -68.67 9.23 -15.87
CA ALA A 589 -69.72 8.31 -15.42
C ALA A 589 -70.31 8.71 -14.05
N ASN A 590 -69.45 9.12 -13.11
CA ASN A 590 -69.89 9.61 -11.80
C ASN A 590 -70.67 10.94 -11.88
N ALA A 591 -70.29 11.84 -12.79
CA ALA A 591 -71.02 13.07 -13.03
C ALA A 591 -72.42 12.79 -13.61
N ILE A 592 -72.51 11.92 -14.62
CA ILE A 592 -73.79 11.49 -15.23
C ILE A 592 -74.69 10.82 -14.19
N ASN A 593 -74.15 9.91 -13.36
CA ASN A 593 -74.92 9.25 -12.31
C ASN A 593 -75.42 10.24 -11.23
N LYS A 594 -74.66 11.27 -10.90
CA LYS A 594 -75.09 12.34 -9.99
C LYS A 594 -76.19 13.20 -10.60
N GLU A 595 -76.13 13.52 -11.90
CA GLU A 595 -77.22 14.23 -12.59
C GLU A 595 -78.50 13.41 -12.66
N ASN A 596 -78.40 12.11 -12.95
CA ASN A 596 -79.55 11.22 -12.99
C ASN A 596 -80.23 11.09 -11.62
N ARG A 597 -79.45 11.04 -10.52
CA ARG A 597 -79.99 11.08 -9.14
C ARG A 597 -80.64 12.41 -8.78
N LYS A 598 -80.19 13.54 -9.35
CA LYS A 598 -80.83 14.85 -9.17
C LYS A 598 -82.15 14.97 -9.95
N LYS A 599 -82.24 14.34 -11.13
CA LYS A 599 -83.47 14.31 -11.95
C LYS A 599 -84.54 13.34 -11.41
N SER A 600 -84.16 12.31 -10.64
CA SER A 600 -85.09 11.29 -10.12
C SER A 600 -85.82 11.68 -8.82
N GLY A 601 -85.72 12.91 -8.33
CA GLY A 601 -86.61 13.46 -7.29
C GLY A 601 -86.66 12.74 -5.94
N PHE A 602 -85.70 11.89 -5.59
CA PHE A 602 -85.70 11.17 -4.31
C PHE A 602 -84.83 11.90 -3.28
N MET A 603 -85.49 12.68 -2.41
CA MET A 603 -84.86 13.21 -1.19
C MET A 603 -84.72 12.09 -0.16
N THR A 604 -83.50 11.69 0.15
CA THR A 604 -83.18 11.11 1.46
C THR A 604 -82.43 12.13 2.31
N LEU A 605 -83.06 12.48 3.44
CA LEU A 605 -82.46 13.18 4.56
C LEU A 605 -81.44 12.26 5.23
N GLU A 606 -80.15 12.46 4.99
CA GLU A 606 -79.13 12.07 5.96
C GLU A 606 -78.15 13.22 6.24
N LYS A 607 -78.05 13.48 7.55
CA LYS A 607 -77.28 14.54 8.20
C LYS A 607 -75.77 14.29 8.10
N LYS A 608 -75.05 15.39 7.87
CA LYS A 608 -73.74 15.77 8.46
C LYS A 608 -72.82 14.63 8.91
N GLY A 609 -71.68 14.50 8.22
CA GLY A 609 -70.54 13.81 8.80
C GLY A 609 -69.42 13.37 7.87
N PHE A 610 -69.30 13.83 6.62
CA PHE A 610 -68.07 13.57 5.87
C PHE A 610 -66.97 14.52 6.35
N LYS A 611 -66.29 14.14 7.45
CA LYS A 611 -64.87 14.50 7.60
C LYS A 611 -64.22 14.12 6.27
N ARG A 612 -63.57 15.08 5.60
CA ARG A 612 -62.57 14.79 4.56
C ARG A 612 -61.65 13.74 5.19
N SER A 613 -61.80 12.49 4.77
CA SER A 613 -60.81 11.46 5.05
C SER A 613 -59.54 11.93 4.38
N LEU A 614 -58.62 12.49 5.16
CA LEU A 614 -57.22 12.59 4.81
C LEU A 614 -56.65 11.17 4.83
N SER A 615 -57.02 10.38 3.83
CA SER A 615 -56.39 9.12 3.47
C SER A 615 -55.90 9.28 2.04
N PRO A 616 -54.58 9.34 1.80
CA PRO A 616 -54.02 9.75 0.52
C PRO A 616 -54.02 8.56 -0.45
N GLN A 617 -55.06 8.37 -1.26
CA GLN A 617 -55.01 7.32 -2.29
C GLN A 617 -55.61 7.65 -3.67
N HIS A 618 -56.14 8.84 -3.95
CA HIS A 618 -56.39 9.28 -5.34
C HIS A 618 -56.24 10.81 -5.42
N GLY A 619 -55.02 11.28 -5.63
CA GLY A 619 -54.76 12.69 -6.00
C GLY A 619 -55.12 12.93 -7.46
N TYR A 620 -55.42 14.18 -7.82
CA TYR A 620 -55.41 14.56 -9.24
C TYR A 620 -53.94 14.60 -9.72
N PRO A 621 -53.67 14.33 -11.01
CA PRO A 621 -52.32 14.51 -11.55
C PRO A 621 -51.77 15.90 -11.18
N GLY A 622 -50.58 15.94 -10.57
CA GLY A 622 -49.95 17.12 -10.00
C GLY A 622 -49.91 17.15 -8.48
N ASP A 623 -50.76 16.37 -7.79
CA ASP A 623 -50.75 16.27 -6.32
C ASP A 623 -49.47 15.58 -5.82
N GLU A 624 -48.92 14.64 -6.59
CA GLU A 624 -47.64 13.96 -6.30
C GLU A 624 -46.44 14.92 -6.32
N SER A 625 -46.56 16.02 -7.07
CA SER A 625 -45.54 17.06 -7.21
C SER A 625 -45.60 18.11 -6.09
N TYR A 626 -46.71 18.17 -5.32
CA TYR A 626 -46.85 19.09 -4.20
C TYR A 626 -46.11 18.60 -2.95
N ARG A 627 -44.86 19.04 -2.79
CA ARG A 627 -44.01 18.67 -1.65
C ARG A 627 -44.29 19.51 -0.41
N ARG A 628 -44.47 18.84 0.73
CA ARG A 628 -44.64 19.48 2.06
C ARG A 628 -43.32 19.62 2.83
N SER A 629 -42.48 18.59 2.79
CA SER A 629 -41.14 18.57 3.41
C SER A 629 -40.14 17.87 2.50
N ARG A 630 -38.86 18.25 2.60
CA ARG A 630 -37.75 17.56 1.90
C ARG A 630 -37.29 16.30 2.62
N GLU A 631 -37.70 16.11 3.87
CA GLU A 631 -37.43 14.89 4.64
C GLU A 631 -38.24 13.69 4.08
N ASP A 632 -39.41 13.97 3.49
CA ASP A 632 -40.27 12.98 2.85
C ASP A 632 -39.72 12.66 1.44
N MET A 633 -38.73 11.75 1.38
CA MET A 633 -38.11 11.31 0.13
C MET A 633 -39.01 10.33 -0.64
N THR A 634 -39.57 10.80 -1.75
CA THR A 634 -40.32 9.96 -2.70
C THR A 634 -39.39 9.02 -3.47
N LEU A 635 -39.95 8.04 -4.19
CA LEU A 635 -39.15 7.16 -5.05
C LEU A 635 -38.43 7.96 -6.15
N ILE A 636 -39.10 8.94 -6.78
CA ILE A 636 -38.50 9.81 -7.80
C ILE A 636 -37.33 10.61 -7.21
N ASP A 637 -37.43 11.08 -5.96
CA ASP A 637 -36.31 11.79 -5.31
C ASP A 637 -35.09 10.90 -5.11
N LYS A 638 -35.31 9.66 -4.66
CA LYS A 638 -34.22 8.69 -4.46
C LYS A 638 -33.55 8.34 -5.79
N LEU A 639 -34.35 8.13 -6.84
CA LEU A 639 -33.85 7.84 -8.19
C LEU A 639 -33.10 9.04 -8.77
N HIS A 640 -33.63 10.26 -8.61
CA HIS A 640 -32.98 11.48 -9.12
C HIS A 640 -31.68 11.78 -8.37
N PHE A 641 -31.65 11.58 -7.05
CA PHE A 641 -30.43 11.69 -6.25
C PHE A 641 -29.38 10.66 -6.71
N ALA A 642 -29.74 9.37 -6.76
CA ALA A 642 -28.84 8.32 -7.21
C ALA A 642 -28.31 8.58 -8.64
N LEU A 643 -29.18 9.02 -9.56
CA LEU A 643 -28.78 9.37 -10.92
C LEU A 643 -27.78 10.52 -10.95
N THR A 644 -27.98 11.54 -10.11
CA THR A 644 -27.07 12.69 -10.03
C THR A 644 -25.69 12.29 -9.52
N GLU A 645 -25.62 11.45 -8.48
CA GLU A 645 -24.36 10.97 -7.92
C GLU A 645 -23.63 10.04 -8.89
N LEU A 646 -24.33 9.13 -9.58
CA LEU A 646 -23.75 8.25 -10.59
C LEU A 646 -23.29 9.00 -11.84
N CYS A 647 -24.08 9.97 -12.32
CA CYS A 647 -23.67 10.82 -13.44
C CYS A 647 -22.44 11.65 -13.07
N PHE A 648 -22.34 12.14 -11.83
CA PHE A 648 -21.10 12.78 -11.38
C PHE A 648 -19.91 11.82 -11.50
N ALA A 649 -20.04 10.58 -11.02
CA ALA A 649 -18.95 9.60 -11.08
C ALA A 649 -18.52 9.28 -12.53
N ILE A 650 -19.48 9.12 -13.45
CA ILE A 650 -19.20 8.86 -14.87
C ILE A 650 -18.54 10.07 -15.55
N ASP A 651 -18.96 11.29 -15.19
CA ASP A 651 -18.47 12.51 -15.82
C ASP A 651 -17.10 12.94 -15.28
N TYR A 652 -16.77 12.52 -14.06
CA TYR A 652 -15.65 13.04 -13.26
C TYR A 652 -14.29 12.89 -13.96
N TYR A 653 -13.98 11.68 -14.42
CA TYR A 653 -12.79 11.41 -15.22
C TYR A 653 -13.20 11.30 -16.69
N PRO A 654 -12.85 12.29 -17.56
CA PRO A 654 -13.16 12.19 -18.98
C PRO A 654 -12.48 10.97 -19.63
N GLN A 655 -11.27 10.67 -19.19
CA GLN A 655 -10.45 9.56 -19.64
C GLN A 655 -9.68 8.98 -18.46
N ILE A 656 -9.53 7.66 -18.44
CA ILE A 656 -8.73 6.92 -17.48
C ILE A 656 -7.69 6.13 -18.25
N VAL A 657 -6.42 6.44 -18.02
CA VAL A 657 -5.29 5.72 -18.62
C VAL A 657 -4.84 4.63 -17.66
N VAL A 658 -4.91 3.38 -18.11
CA VAL A 658 -4.47 2.20 -17.38
C VAL A 658 -3.47 1.49 -18.28
N TRP A 659 -2.18 1.54 -17.92
CA TRP A 659 -1.07 1.17 -18.80
C TRP A 659 -1.08 2.01 -20.09
N GLU A 660 -1.04 1.38 -21.26
CA GLU A 660 -1.10 2.04 -22.57
C GLU A 660 -2.54 2.15 -23.11
N HIS A 661 -3.55 1.78 -22.31
CA HIS A 661 -4.95 1.76 -22.71
C HIS A 661 -5.71 2.94 -22.11
N THR A 662 -6.50 3.62 -22.95
CA THR A 662 -7.38 4.72 -22.54
C THR A 662 -8.82 4.26 -22.49
N PHE A 663 -9.45 4.40 -21.33
CA PHE A 663 -10.85 4.11 -21.09
C PHE A 663 -11.64 5.41 -20.99
N ALA A 664 -12.80 5.48 -21.65
CA ALA A 664 -13.68 6.65 -21.62
C ALA A 664 -15.00 6.27 -20.91
N PRO A 665 -15.20 6.62 -19.62
CA PRO A 665 -16.37 6.20 -18.86
C PRO A 665 -17.73 6.55 -19.50
N ARG A 666 -17.81 7.70 -20.19
CA ARG A 666 -19.03 8.16 -20.87
C ARG A 666 -19.47 7.22 -22.00
N GLU A 667 -18.52 6.62 -22.72
CA GLU A 667 -18.82 5.72 -23.84
C GLU A 667 -19.51 4.43 -23.37
N TYR A 668 -19.15 3.92 -22.18
CA TYR A 668 -19.83 2.78 -21.58
C TYR A 668 -21.31 3.09 -21.32
N LEU A 669 -21.61 4.27 -20.78
CA LEU A 669 -22.99 4.69 -20.55
C LEU A 669 -23.77 4.85 -21.86
N THR A 670 -23.17 5.50 -22.86
CA THR A 670 -23.79 5.67 -24.20
C THR A 670 -24.16 4.32 -24.80
N GLN A 671 -23.24 3.35 -24.80
CA GLN A 671 -23.49 2.00 -25.32
C GLN A 671 -24.64 1.29 -24.57
N HIS A 672 -24.70 1.40 -23.24
CA HIS A 672 -25.74 0.78 -22.42
C HIS A 672 -27.13 1.42 -22.61
N ILE A 673 -27.18 2.72 -22.92
CA ILE A 673 -28.42 3.42 -23.23
C ILE A 673 -28.90 3.08 -24.65
N GLU A 674 -27.99 3.06 -25.63
CA GLU A 674 -28.29 2.74 -27.04
C GLU A 674 -28.67 1.27 -27.27
N ALA A 675 -28.06 0.34 -26.54
CA ALA A 675 -28.36 -1.10 -26.62
C ALA A 675 -29.77 -1.45 -26.10
N ARG A 676 -30.52 -0.47 -25.60
CA ARG A 676 -31.91 -0.64 -25.17
C ARG A 676 -32.85 -0.45 -26.38
N PRO A 677 -33.64 -1.47 -26.77
CA PRO A 677 -34.71 -1.30 -27.75
C PRO A 677 -35.87 -0.44 -27.23
#